data_AF-A0A5C6EQX3-F1
#
_entry.id   AF-A0A5C6EQX3-F1
#
_cell.length_a   1.000
_cell.length_b   1.000
_cell.length_c   1.000
_cell.angle_alpha   90.00
_cell.angle_beta   90.00
_cell.angle_gamma   90.00
#
_symmetry.space_group_name_H-M   'P 1'
#
loop_
_entity.id
_entity.type
_entity.pdbx_description
1 polymer ?
#
loop_
_entity_poly.entity_id
_entity_poly.type
_entity_poly.pdbx_seq_one_letter_code
_entity_poly.pdbx_strand_id
1 'polypeptide(L)'
;MSHDPFSEHASDSRTAQTSANQPSGSNKTIGLILGGLTLLGILFCGGVAVIAYFAVQGAAGSTGLVAVPPRPTKLSEAFQVDANNFERSLVRRFGESQQSEIDSDSVPHFDSSVAAFVNECVEANRVGDTIPMNREMFLDAVQASPCGNSEFGLIDRMAIRSWLDQYEPAPDKFDTHVQIIDVHVDSGTLPGDPKLAQVSLIFYSEESQADAQQWFLINAGDKWEIYDWQSLDFGRRTSDEYAAYNAGDPATSDGYDSAIDQAVDAQRLWNEGQQELAIAKLRQCEAIPMLAEDRSIAMLRIAYIWMSFDEYGEAIRPLTAIKNPDQMWGVWPVLSVCYLNTGEKERALKAALKSQAQSANHPRTHWLLATVYEAFDRDDESADEAVIALQGCPLDQTLVNMVTNNRRTEDVPALVSAVAQIGMPAWIQLADSAAYGMEWSKAVLDFVESGNGIETDAAIVALLRANEAWSRQDYDAAAENFILARDKTSDDQLRRVAVQDHADARIERDRYLSLFTESDDVEGTIRTLCHWVFQDEFYGDVQSLLTAFETHEMDEILSANPNAQPWEIGVRGWCRHELDEHDLALPDLTEFVDWLSSEAITANESTNGDSDPQWLIDSSNETLTETMLSLGKYRDVVERFPNHAGYQSMLVNDLMVQGKESVVAFLDATQTATDPVIKLTRTRLEAFLSVCKGDVSTADSLHRKAISIVDQADPENEHSLRLILNRQRAIDSVINRALPSEIEMAEIDLPLVIFHAVEEAARLNDSKTMRAWAQRVEAVDSDNVDHVMIKTRFAELRFAGGQYGETVELLSESQLNGSEGYWSNRQRELRKQALLELGKSDVLLSELFSKPLSDDGLAPPKPSLHGDGALAVQALALVAKGDFEKLDSIFSTVDKDEVGNWLSIPSQRRWLVRHADDPSIKALLQKHPMSIGYLAPESLGQIWTTANRSMTKDDIESLLESEMGEIFEVVPVSLANEAKESSAWTASSASGQRILIGSSIQTARGTRLPIRKRDEFSQPLLRISIAILDQLPNANRRLFEIASALASDDAIAFTWVDESLTWFGPDLPSKIRWEDRVPIHAETTPTSIDTAENDEDMNSDPRSPQEWTSDLKSSQTPLLVQVTLECGEIIESLPATLIRVEADQYGLIVESMSDSKIEPLFKTGQTYSIRPGYISRAEP
;
A
#
# COMPACT_ATOMS: atom_id res chain seq x y z
N MET A 1 -27.02 -8.69 3.64
CA MET A 1 -28.13 -8.14 4.45
C MET A 1 -29.44 -8.79 4.00
N SER A 2 -29.98 -9.74 4.77
CA SER A 2 -31.31 -10.33 4.51
C SER A 2 -32.40 -9.36 4.95
N HIS A 3 -33.47 -9.25 4.17
CA HIS A 3 -34.69 -8.57 4.63
C HIS A 3 -35.39 -9.50 5.61
N ASP A 4 -35.57 -9.03 6.84
CA ASP A 4 -36.43 -9.67 7.83
C ASP A 4 -37.86 -9.10 7.68
N PRO A 5 -38.87 -9.95 7.56
CA PRO A 5 -40.27 -9.54 7.47
C PRO A 5 -40.86 -8.69 8.57
N PHE A 6 -40.28 -8.74 9.76
CA PHE A 6 -40.90 -8.15 10.94
C PHE A 6 -40.34 -6.74 11.26
N SER A 7 -39.45 -6.21 10.41
CA SER A 7 -38.75 -4.93 10.60
C SER A 7 -39.53 -3.65 10.19
N GLU A 8 -40.68 -3.75 9.51
CA GLU A 8 -41.35 -2.56 8.92
C GLU A 8 -42.26 -1.74 9.88
N HIS A 9 -42.24 -1.98 11.19
CA HIS A 9 -43.09 -1.23 12.13
C HIS A 9 -42.47 -0.01 12.83
N ALA A 10 -41.32 0.51 12.38
CA ALA A 10 -40.72 1.69 13.02
C ALA A 10 -40.20 2.84 12.11
N SER A 11 -40.26 2.77 10.78
CA SER A 11 -39.56 3.76 9.94
C SER A 11 -40.38 4.51 8.88
N ASP A 12 -41.71 4.54 8.96
CA ASP A 12 -42.54 5.37 8.06
C ASP A 12 -43.41 6.38 8.82
N SER A 13 -42.79 7.50 9.22
CA SER A 13 -43.52 8.74 9.51
C SER A 13 -42.70 10.00 9.25
N ARG A 14 -42.56 10.38 7.97
CA ARG A 14 -42.26 11.77 7.60
C ARG A 14 -43.54 12.62 7.63
N THR A 15 -43.64 13.44 8.67
CA THR A 15 -44.19 14.80 8.71
C THR A 15 -45.54 15.08 8.00
N ALA A 16 -46.59 15.23 8.81
CA ALA A 16 -47.57 16.30 8.64
C ALA A 16 -47.76 17.03 9.97
N GLN A 17 -47.21 18.24 10.07
CA GLN A 17 -47.53 19.19 11.13
C GLN A 17 -49.03 19.51 11.10
N THR A 18 -49.75 19.27 12.19
CA THR A 18 -50.85 20.15 12.60
C THR A 18 -50.95 20.18 14.12
N SER A 19 -50.90 21.39 14.65
CA SER A 19 -51.09 21.75 16.04
C SER A 19 -52.55 21.55 16.48
N ALA A 20 -52.80 20.99 17.67
CA ALA A 20 -53.81 21.52 18.61
C ALA A 20 -53.94 20.67 19.90
N ASN A 21 -53.67 21.35 21.02
CA ASN A 21 -54.39 21.35 22.30
C ASN A 21 -54.74 20.03 23.02
N GLN A 22 -54.16 19.89 24.22
CA GLN A 22 -54.79 19.20 25.35
C GLN A 22 -56.19 19.76 25.63
N PRO A 23 -57.11 18.91 26.13
CA PRO A 23 -57.41 19.05 27.55
C PRO A 23 -57.57 17.73 28.31
N SER A 24 -57.24 17.84 29.60
CA SER A 24 -57.53 16.96 30.72
C SER A 24 -59.02 16.59 30.88
N GLY A 25 -59.28 15.42 31.49
CA GLY A 25 -60.44 15.25 32.37
C GLY A 25 -61.19 13.92 32.26
N SER A 26 -60.93 13.03 33.23
CA SER A 26 -61.85 12.10 33.91
C SER A 26 -63.19 11.74 33.23
N ASN A 27 -63.39 10.44 32.95
CA ASN A 27 -64.58 9.70 33.39
C ASN A 27 -64.36 8.18 33.24
N LYS A 28 -63.69 7.59 34.24
CA LYS A 28 -63.82 6.16 34.54
C LYS A 28 -65.25 5.92 35.07
N THR A 29 -65.79 4.72 34.80
CA THR A 29 -66.89 4.04 35.52
C THR A 29 -68.26 3.86 34.82
N ILE A 30 -68.45 4.13 33.51
CA ILE A 30 -69.71 3.72 32.82
C ILE A 30 -69.49 2.88 31.54
N GLY A 31 -68.30 2.89 30.93
CA GLY A 31 -67.99 2.07 29.73
C GLY A 31 -67.76 0.57 29.98
N LEU A 32 -67.53 0.15 31.23
CA LEU A 32 -67.05 -1.21 31.55
C LEU A 32 -68.18 -2.25 31.67
N ILE A 33 -69.43 -1.83 31.83
CA ILE A 33 -70.60 -2.74 31.97
C ILE A 33 -71.39 -2.87 30.66
N LEU A 34 -71.37 -1.86 29.78
CA LEU A 34 -71.97 -1.97 28.44
C LEU A 34 -71.06 -2.72 27.47
N GLY A 35 -69.73 -2.53 27.53
CA GLY A 35 -68.77 -3.25 26.69
C GLY A 35 -68.69 -4.76 26.99
N GLY A 36 -68.87 -5.17 28.25
CA GLY A 36 -68.83 -6.58 28.65
C GLY A 36 -69.99 -7.42 28.11
N LEU A 37 -71.17 -6.84 27.88
CA LEU A 37 -72.35 -7.56 27.36
C LEU A 37 -72.41 -7.58 25.83
N THR A 38 -71.79 -6.62 25.14
CA THR A 38 -71.68 -6.65 23.67
C THR A 38 -70.55 -7.57 23.19
N LEU A 39 -69.42 -7.64 23.92
CA LEU A 39 -68.32 -8.55 23.61
C LEU A 39 -68.74 -10.03 23.77
N LEU A 40 -69.51 -10.35 24.82
CA LEU A 40 -70.03 -11.71 25.06
C LEU A 40 -71.10 -12.13 24.03
N GLY A 41 -71.90 -11.20 23.51
CA GLY A 41 -72.89 -11.47 22.47
C GLY A 41 -72.28 -11.69 21.07
N ILE A 42 -71.20 -10.96 20.74
CA ILE A 42 -70.45 -11.14 19.50
C ILE A 42 -69.60 -12.42 19.54
N LEU A 43 -69.02 -12.75 20.70
CA LEU A 43 -68.27 -14.01 20.90
C LEU A 43 -69.16 -15.26 20.80
N PHE A 44 -70.43 -15.22 21.23
CA PHE A 44 -71.31 -16.39 21.19
C PHE A 44 -72.07 -16.59 19.87
N CYS A 45 -72.39 -15.53 19.12
CA CYS A 45 -73.10 -15.64 17.83
C CYS A 45 -72.19 -15.49 16.60
N GLY A 46 -71.06 -14.78 16.71
CA GLY A 46 -70.03 -14.72 15.67
C GLY A 46 -69.00 -15.85 15.79
N GLY A 47 -68.63 -16.24 17.01
CA GLY A 47 -67.61 -17.28 17.25
C GLY A 47 -67.99 -18.65 16.66
N VAL A 48 -69.25 -19.07 16.75
CA VAL A 48 -69.69 -20.36 16.18
C VAL A 48 -69.77 -20.33 14.65
N ALA A 49 -70.15 -19.20 14.05
CA ALA A 49 -70.21 -19.04 12.59
C ALA A 49 -68.81 -18.91 11.96
N VAL A 50 -67.88 -18.25 12.66
CA VAL A 50 -66.46 -18.14 12.28
C VAL A 50 -65.77 -19.51 12.44
N ILE A 51 -65.98 -20.20 13.57
CA ILE A 51 -65.48 -21.58 13.76
C ILE A 51 -66.09 -22.55 12.73
N ALA A 52 -67.38 -22.41 12.38
CA ALA A 52 -68.01 -23.24 11.35
C ALA A 52 -67.54 -22.91 9.93
N TYR A 53 -67.35 -21.63 9.60
CA TYR A 53 -66.79 -21.19 8.32
C TYR A 53 -65.36 -21.71 8.14
N PHE A 54 -64.54 -21.62 9.19
CA PHE A 54 -63.18 -22.16 9.19
C PHE A 54 -63.10 -23.69 9.29
N ALA A 55 -64.04 -24.35 9.95
CA ALA A 55 -64.15 -25.81 9.92
C ALA A 55 -64.58 -26.32 8.53
N VAL A 56 -65.42 -25.57 7.81
CA VAL A 56 -65.80 -25.88 6.42
C VAL A 56 -64.66 -25.56 5.44
N GLN A 57 -63.88 -24.50 5.66
CA GLN A 57 -62.67 -24.21 4.86
C GLN A 57 -61.56 -25.23 5.12
N GLY A 58 -61.36 -25.65 6.38
CA GLY A 58 -60.43 -26.71 6.75
C GLY A 58 -60.80 -28.10 6.22
N ALA A 59 -62.11 -28.37 6.03
CA ALA A 59 -62.58 -29.61 5.40
C ALA A 59 -62.62 -29.55 3.85
N ALA A 60 -62.60 -28.35 3.25
CA ALA A 60 -62.64 -28.16 1.80
C ALA A 60 -61.24 -27.94 1.17
N GLY A 61 -60.19 -27.71 1.96
CA GLY A 61 -58.86 -27.33 1.50
C GLY A 61 -57.83 -28.46 1.34
N SER A 62 -58.09 -29.70 1.77
CA SER A 62 -57.12 -30.80 1.61
C SER A 62 -57.26 -31.50 0.25
N THR A 63 -57.10 -30.76 -0.85
CA THR A 63 -56.90 -31.37 -2.17
C THR A 63 -55.50 -31.94 -2.24
N GLY A 64 -55.36 -33.22 -1.86
CA GLY A 64 -54.26 -34.14 -2.23
C GLY A 64 -52.84 -33.55 -2.39
N LEU A 65 -52.30 -32.87 -1.38
CA LEU A 65 -50.89 -32.50 -1.35
C LEU A 65 -50.02 -33.75 -1.06
N VAL A 66 -48.86 -33.85 -1.71
CA VAL A 66 -47.84 -34.86 -1.37
C VAL A 66 -47.36 -34.61 0.05
N ALA A 67 -47.16 -35.66 0.84
CA ALA A 67 -46.64 -35.51 2.19
C ALA A 67 -45.19 -34.98 2.16
N VAL A 68 -44.89 -33.97 2.98
CA VAL A 68 -43.51 -33.49 3.20
C VAL A 68 -42.62 -34.66 3.64
N PRO A 69 -41.38 -34.79 3.13
CA PRO A 69 -40.46 -35.84 3.55
C PRO A 69 -40.25 -35.85 5.07
N PRO A 70 -40.22 -37.03 5.72
CA PRO A 70 -40.03 -37.11 7.17
C PRO A 70 -38.64 -36.62 7.58
N ARG A 71 -38.57 -35.76 8.61
CA ARG A 71 -37.31 -35.21 9.15
C ARG A 71 -37.00 -35.77 10.55
N PRO A 72 -35.72 -35.82 10.98
CA PRO A 72 -35.34 -36.17 12.34
C PRO A 72 -35.99 -35.26 13.39
N THR A 73 -36.17 -35.75 14.62
CA THR A 73 -36.84 -34.98 15.70
C THR A 73 -35.95 -33.97 16.40
N LYS A 74 -34.63 -34.02 16.19
CA LYS A 74 -33.70 -33.02 16.71
C LYS A 74 -33.19 -32.13 15.59
N LEU A 75 -33.19 -30.82 15.82
CA LEU A 75 -32.73 -29.82 14.86
C LEU A 75 -31.31 -30.12 14.33
N SER A 76 -30.38 -30.46 15.23
CA SER A 76 -29.00 -30.81 14.87
C SER A 76 -28.89 -32.01 13.92
N GLU A 77 -29.76 -33.01 14.10
CA GLU A 77 -29.77 -34.21 13.26
C GLU A 77 -30.41 -33.90 11.90
N ALA A 78 -31.44 -33.06 11.89
CA ALA A 78 -32.11 -32.62 10.67
C ALA A 78 -31.17 -31.78 9.77
N PHE A 79 -30.45 -30.80 10.34
CA PHE A 79 -29.43 -30.04 9.60
C PHE A 79 -28.35 -30.97 9.03
N GLN A 80 -27.82 -31.91 9.82
CA GLN A 80 -26.76 -32.79 9.34
C GLN A 80 -27.21 -33.67 8.16
N VAL A 81 -28.47 -34.10 8.12
CA VAL A 81 -29.02 -34.83 6.96
C VAL A 81 -29.00 -33.94 5.71
N ASP A 82 -29.44 -32.70 5.84
CA ASP A 82 -29.49 -31.74 4.74
C ASP A 82 -28.09 -31.35 4.24
N ALA A 83 -27.16 -31.08 5.15
CA ALA A 83 -25.75 -30.80 4.87
C ALA A 83 -25.08 -32.00 4.17
N ASN A 84 -25.30 -33.23 4.65
CA ASN A 84 -24.80 -34.45 4.00
C ASN A 84 -25.41 -34.66 2.60
N ASN A 85 -26.66 -34.25 2.39
CA ASN A 85 -27.29 -34.30 1.07
C ASN A 85 -26.61 -33.31 0.12
N PHE A 86 -26.33 -32.09 0.58
CA PHE A 86 -25.62 -31.07 -0.18
C PHE A 86 -24.20 -31.52 -0.53
N GLU A 87 -23.44 -32.05 0.44
CA GLU A 87 -22.09 -32.53 0.22
C GLU A 87 -22.06 -33.65 -0.83
N ARG A 88 -23.05 -34.56 -0.83
CA ARG A 88 -23.18 -35.58 -1.88
C ARG A 88 -23.46 -34.99 -3.25
N SER A 89 -24.20 -33.88 -3.32
CA SER A 89 -24.40 -33.12 -4.55
C SER A 89 -23.09 -32.49 -5.04
N LEU A 90 -22.27 -31.91 -4.15
CA LEU A 90 -20.94 -31.39 -4.47
C LEU A 90 -20.01 -32.49 -4.98
N VAL A 91 -19.95 -33.64 -4.29
CA VAL A 91 -19.13 -34.79 -4.72
C VAL A 91 -19.54 -35.31 -6.10
N ARG A 92 -20.83 -35.40 -6.40
CA ARG A 92 -21.29 -35.81 -7.74
C ARG A 92 -20.89 -34.80 -8.81
N ARG A 93 -20.90 -33.51 -8.46
CA ARG A 93 -20.59 -32.42 -9.41
C ARG A 93 -19.10 -32.26 -9.65
N PHE A 94 -18.29 -32.32 -8.58
CA PHE A 94 -16.87 -31.94 -8.60
C PHE A 94 -15.92 -33.11 -8.33
N GLY A 95 -16.38 -34.19 -7.67
CA GLY A 95 -15.52 -35.29 -7.20
C GLY A 95 -15.20 -36.40 -8.22
N GLU A 96 -15.90 -36.48 -9.35
CA GLU A 96 -15.68 -37.54 -10.37
C GLU A 96 -14.60 -37.19 -11.41
N SER A 97 -14.00 -35.99 -11.33
CA SER A 97 -12.97 -35.52 -12.27
C SER A 97 -11.58 -36.16 -12.09
N GLN A 98 -11.32 -36.90 -11.00
CA GLN A 98 -10.00 -37.51 -10.77
C GLN A 98 -9.89 -39.02 -11.04
N GLN A 99 -11.00 -39.74 -11.27
CA GLN A 99 -10.92 -41.20 -11.44
C GLN A 99 -11.96 -41.74 -12.44
N SER A 100 -11.46 -42.01 -13.66
CA SER A 100 -11.93 -43.00 -14.64
C SER A 100 -12.89 -42.52 -15.74
N GLU A 101 -12.71 -43.11 -16.92
CA GLU A 101 -13.56 -43.10 -18.11
C GLU A 101 -15.03 -43.43 -17.78
N ILE A 102 -15.82 -42.46 -17.33
CA ILE A 102 -17.28 -42.61 -17.19
C ILE A 102 -17.94 -42.10 -18.48
N ASP A 103 -18.81 -42.94 -19.04
CA ASP A 103 -19.66 -42.70 -20.23
C ASP A 103 -20.12 -41.23 -20.33
N SER A 104 -19.92 -40.62 -21.50
CA SER A 104 -20.40 -39.27 -21.84
C SER A 104 -21.91 -39.09 -21.74
N ASP A 105 -22.66 -40.17 -21.52
CA ASP A 105 -24.11 -40.20 -21.27
C ASP A 105 -24.49 -40.00 -19.79
N SER A 106 -23.52 -39.83 -18.88
CA SER A 106 -23.74 -39.68 -17.42
C SER A 106 -23.70 -38.25 -16.89
N VAL A 107 -23.63 -37.23 -17.76
CA VAL A 107 -23.82 -35.84 -17.31
C VAL A 107 -25.21 -35.75 -16.66
N PRO A 108 -25.32 -35.28 -15.39
CA PRO A 108 -26.61 -35.17 -14.72
C PRO A 108 -27.58 -34.42 -15.62
N HIS A 109 -28.55 -35.13 -16.21
CA HIS A 109 -29.64 -34.50 -16.94
C HIS A 109 -30.51 -33.83 -15.89
N PHE A 110 -30.23 -32.55 -15.64
CA PHE A 110 -31.11 -31.70 -14.85
C PHE A 110 -32.50 -31.73 -15.47
N ASP A 111 -33.54 -31.80 -14.63
CA ASP A 111 -34.88 -31.52 -15.12
C ASP A 111 -34.90 -30.06 -15.59
N SER A 112 -34.89 -29.86 -16.92
CA SER A 112 -34.85 -28.54 -17.54
C SER A 112 -35.97 -27.60 -17.07
N SER A 113 -37.10 -28.15 -16.60
CA SER A 113 -38.21 -27.36 -16.06
C SER A 113 -37.88 -26.76 -14.68
N VAL A 114 -37.10 -27.47 -13.84
CA VAL A 114 -36.65 -26.98 -12.54
C VAL A 114 -35.57 -25.93 -12.72
N ALA A 115 -34.59 -26.17 -13.61
CA ALA A 115 -33.53 -25.20 -13.89
C ALA A 115 -34.08 -23.89 -14.47
N ALA A 116 -35.07 -23.97 -15.38
CA ALA A 116 -35.77 -22.80 -15.90
C ALA A 116 -36.49 -22.03 -14.79
N PHE A 117 -37.16 -22.72 -13.87
CA PHE A 117 -37.82 -22.10 -12.72
C PHE A 117 -36.84 -21.40 -11.77
N VAL A 118 -35.69 -22.02 -11.45
CA VAL A 118 -34.66 -21.40 -10.60
C VAL A 118 -34.16 -20.11 -11.26
N ASN A 119 -33.85 -20.14 -12.56
CA ASN A 119 -33.42 -18.95 -13.28
C ASN A 119 -34.49 -17.86 -13.30
N GLU A 120 -35.77 -18.22 -13.48
CA GLU A 120 -36.89 -17.27 -13.39
C GLU A 120 -36.99 -16.63 -12.00
N CYS A 121 -36.81 -17.41 -10.93
CA CYS A 121 -36.78 -16.88 -9.56
C CYS A 121 -35.61 -15.93 -9.34
N VAL A 122 -34.43 -16.27 -9.89
CA VAL A 122 -33.23 -15.44 -9.77
C VAL A 122 -33.42 -14.09 -10.46
N GLU A 123 -33.97 -14.09 -11.67
CA GLU A 123 -34.31 -12.87 -12.38
C GLU A 123 -35.42 -12.08 -11.68
N ALA A 124 -36.46 -12.76 -11.16
CA ALA A 124 -37.53 -12.12 -10.40
C ALA A 124 -36.97 -11.36 -9.18
N ASN A 125 -36.09 -11.99 -8.39
CA ASN A 125 -35.46 -11.32 -7.24
C ASN A 125 -34.59 -10.12 -7.66
N ARG A 126 -33.86 -10.21 -8.78
CA ARG A 126 -33.03 -9.10 -9.30
C ARG A 126 -33.85 -7.86 -9.64
N VAL A 127 -35.06 -8.05 -10.19
CA VAL A 127 -35.96 -6.94 -10.55
C VAL A 127 -36.93 -6.56 -9.43
N GLY A 128 -36.90 -7.26 -8.29
CA GLY A 128 -37.81 -7.04 -7.16
C GLY A 128 -39.22 -7.61 -7.34
N ASP A 129 -39.39 -8.59 -8.24
CA ASP A 129 -40.63 -9.34 -8.43
C ASP A 129 -40.79 -10.47 -7.40
N THR A 130 -42.03 -10.93 -7.21
CA THR A 130 -42.38 -11.97 -6.22
C THR A 130 -41.97 -13.37 -6.68
N ILE A 131 -41.28 -14.12 -5.82
CA ILE A 131 -40.95 -15.53 -6.06
C ILE A 131 -42.16 -16.42 -5.76
N PRO A 132 -42.60 -17.31 -6.68
CA PRO A 132 -43.77 -18.16 -6.45
C PRO A 132 -43.60 -19.12 -5.26
N MET A 133 -44.47 -19.00 -4.26
CA MET A 133 -44.45 -19.80 -3.03
C MET A 133 -45.72 -20.63 -2.80
N ASN A 134 -45.56 -21.91 -2.46
CA ASN A 134 -46.65 -22.79 -2.06
C ASN A 134 -46.89 -22.72 -0.54
N ARG A 135 -47.78 -21.82 -0.13
CA ARG A 135 -48.08 -21.55 1.29
C ARG A 135 -48.61 -22.76 2.07
N GLU A 136 -49.43 -23.62 1.44
CA GLU A 136 -50.00 -24.78 2.13
C GLU A 136 -48.94 -25.85 2.42
N MET A 137 -48.06 -26.12 1.44
CA MET A 137 -46.94 -27.05 1.63
C MET A 137 -45.91 -26.49 2.63
N PHE A 138 -45.70 -25.17 2.68
CA PHE A 138 -44.88 -24.54 3.73
C PHE A 138 -45.48 -24.76 5.14
N LEU A 139 -46.80 -24.60 5.32
CA LEU A 139 -47.45 -24.88 6.61
C LEU A 139 -47.27 -26.34 7.05
N ASP A 140 -47.35 -27.27 6.10
CA ASP A 140 -47.10 -28.68 6.37
C ASP A 140 -45.61 -28.93 6.70
N ALA A 141 -44.68 -28.19 6.09
CA ALA A 141 -43.25 -28.24 6.42
C ALA A 141 -42.96 -27.67 7.83
N VAL A 142 -43.60 -26.55 8.20
CA VAL A 142 -43.53 -25.98 9.55
C VAL A 142 -44.06 -27.00 10.57
N GLN A 143 -45.14 -27.71 10.25
CA GLN A 143 -45.67 -28.78 11.12
C GLN A 143 -44.71 -29.97 11.25
N ALA A 144 -44.00 -30.32 10.18
CA ALA A 144 -43.02 -31.39 10.16
C ALA A 144 -41.67 -30.99 10.80
N SER A 145 -41.51 -29.74 11.24
CA SER A 145 -40.27 -29.22 11.81
C SER A 145 -39.89 -29.93 13.13
N PRO A 146 -38.59 -30.17 13.38
CA PRO A 146 -38.08 -30.63 14.68
C PRO A 146 -38.39 -29.68 15.85
N CYS A 147 -38.65 -28.39 15.56
CA CYS A 147 -39.01 -27.37 16.54
C CYS A 147 -40.52 -27.37 16.89
N GLY A 148 -41.34 -28.11 16.13
CA GLY A 148 -42.77 -28.26 16.39
C GLY A 148 -43.07 -29.21 17.55
N ASN A 149 -43.65 -28.71 18.64
CA ASN A 149 -43.86 -29.49 19.87
C ASN A 149 -45.13 -30.39 19.89
N SER A 150 -46.01 -30.33 18.88
CA SER A 150 -47.21 -31.20 18.72
C SER A 150 -48.01 -30.84 17.45
N GLU A 151 -49.07 -31.59 17.11
CA GLU A 151 -50.02 -31.23 16.03
C GLU A 151 -50.45 -29.75 16.15
N PHE A 152 -50.13 -28.92 15.15
CA PHE A 152 -50.54 -27.52 15.15
C PHE A 152 -52.05 -27.41 15.24
N GLY A 153 -52.52 -26.66 16.24
CA GLY A 153 -53.92 -26.34 16.35
C GLY A 153 -54.37 -25.48 15.18
N LEU A 154 -55.69 -25.39 15.00
CA LEU A 154 -56.28 -24.49 14.00
C LEU A 154 -55.82 -23.02 14.18
N ILE A 155 -55.57 -22.61 15.43
CA ILE A 155 -55.15 -21.23 15.78
C ILE A 155 -53.73 -20.97 15.30
N ASP A 156 -52.79 -21.89 15.51
CA ASP A 156 -51.40 -21.75 15.06
C ASP A 156 -51.32 -21.66 13.53
N ARG A 157 -52.08 -22.53 12.84
CA ARG A 157 -52.19 -22.50 11.37
C ARG A 157 -52.76 -21.17 10.85
N MET A 158 -53.71 -20.57 11.58
CA MET A 158 -54.24 -19.24 11.23
C MET A 158 -53.23 -18.13 11.51
N ALA A 159 -52.48 -18.20 12.60
CA ALA A 159 -51.45 -17.23 12.95
C ALA A 159 -50.36 -17.21 11.87
N ILE A 160 -49.82 -18.38 11.53
CA ILE A 160 -48.79 -18.50 10.48
C ILE A 160 -49.34 -18.07 9.11
N ARG A 161 -50.57 -18.43 8.74
CA ARG A 161 -51.19 -17.92 7.50
C ARG A 161 -51.29 -16.39 7.48
N SER A 162 -51.65 -15.78 8.60
CA SER A 162 -51.69 -14.33 8.72
C SER A 162 -50.30 -13.71 8.60
N TRP A 163 -49.24 -14.39 9.06
CA TRP A 163 -47.86 -13.96 8.83
C TRP A 163 -47.49 -14.08 7.36
N LEU A 164 -47.82 -15.20 6.70
CA LEU A 164 -47.59 -15.40 5.26
C LEU A 164 -48.31 -14.38 4.37
N ASP A 165 -49.44 -13.85 4.80
CA ASP A 165 -50.15 -12.76 4.11
C ASP A 165 -49.41 -11.42 4.19
N GLN A 166 -48.64 -11.21 5.26
CA GLN A 166 -47.82 -10.01 5.47
C GLN A 166 -46.43 -10.18 4.87
N TYR A 167 -45.90 -11.40 4.95
CA TYR A 167 -44.61 -11.75 4.40
C TYR A 167 -44.52 -13.21 3.98
N GLU A 168 -44.30 -13.42 2.70
CA GLU A 168 -43.93 -14.73 2.18
C GLU A 168 -42.42 -14.94 2.36
N PRO A 169 -41.99 -16.01 3.05
CA PRO A 169 -40.58 -16.33 3.17
C PRO A 169 -40.01 -16.72 1.80
N ALA A 170 -39.39 -15.76 1.15
CA ALA A 170 -38.59 -15.95 -0.05
C ALA A 170 -37.14 -16.30 0.34
N PRO A 171 -36.41 -17.05 -0.51
CA PRO A 171 -34.95 -17.16 -0.41
C PRO A 171 -34.28 -15.78 -0.27
N ASP A 172 -33.17 -15.75 0.49
CA ASP A 172 -32.37 -14.54 0.68
C ASP A 172 -31.88 -13.95 -0.67
N LYS A 173 -31.51 -12.66 -0.66
CA LYS A 173 -31.01 -11.96 -1.87
C LYS A 173 -29.89 -12.76 -2.54
N PHE A 174 -30.05 -12.99 -3.84
CA PHE A 174 -29.05 -13.68 -4.66
C PHE A 174 -27.86 -12.77 -4.97
N ASP A 175 -26.67 -13.36 -4.97
CA ASP A 175 -25.47 -12.76 -5.54
C ASP A 175 -25.54 -12.63 -7.07
N THR A 176 -24.50 -12.02 -7.64
CA THR A 176 -24.32 -11.84 -9.09
C THR A 176 -24.33 -13.15 -9.86
N HIS A 177 -23.82 -14.24 -9.27
CA HIS A 177 -23.78 -15.56 -9.92
C HIS A 177 -24.50 -16.62 -9.12
N VAL A 178 -25.17 -17.52 -9.83
CA VAL A 178 -25.87 -18.70 -9.28
C VAL A 178 -25.41 -19.94 -10.01
N GLN A 179 -25.12 -20.99 -9.26
CA GLN A 179 -24.74 -22.28 -9.79
C GLN A 179 -25.65 -23.38 -9.24
N ILE A 180 -26.37 -24.05 -10.13
CA ILE A 180 -27.15 -25.25 -9.80
C ILE A 180 -26.19 -26.44 -9.70
N ILE A 181 -26.01 -26.96 -8.49
CA ILE A 181 -25.12 -28.09 -8.22
C ILE A 181 -25.82 -29.41 -8.55
N ASP A 182 -27.06 -29.57 -8.08
CA ASP A 182 -27.83 -30.81 -8.26
C ASP A 182 -29.33 -30.55 -8.11
N VAL A 183 -30.14 -31.41 -8.75
CA VAL A 183 -31.60 -31.40 -8.65
C VAL A 183 -32.07 -32.83 -8.37
N HIS A 184 -32.63 -33.05 -7.17
CA HIS A 184 -33.21 -34.33 -6.78
C HIS A 184 -34.73 -34.27 -6.88
N VAL A 185 -35.32 -34.91 -7.89
CA VAL A 185 -36.78 -34.99 -8.05
C VAL A 185 -37.30 -36.31 -7.50
N ASP A 186 -38.22 -36.25 -6.53
CA ASP A 186 -38.92 -37.43 -6.05
C ASP A 186 -39.84 -37.96 -7.16
N SER A 187 -39.71 -39.26 -7.45
CA SER A 187 -40.50 -39.90 -8.50
C SER A 187 -41.94 -40.11 -8.02
N GLY A 188 -42.82 -39.20 -8.44
CA GLY A 188 -44.27 -39.37 -8.26
C GLY A 188 -44.73 -40.73 -8.80
N THR A 189 -45.65 -41.38 -8.09
CA THR A 189 -46.08 -42.75 -8.38
C THR A 189 -46.88 -42.90 -9.68
N LEU A 190 -47.48 -41.82 -10.20
CA LEU A 190 -48.23 -41.78 -11.45
C LEU A 190 -47.95 -40.48 -12.26
N PRO A 191 -48.06 -40.51 -13.61
CA PRO A 191 -48.02 -39.30 -14.43
C PRO A 191 -49.14 -38.32 -14.05
N GLY A 192 -48.77 -37.11 -13.65
CA GLY A 192 -49.70 -36.06 -13.19
C GLY A 192 -49.82 -35.93 -11.67
N ASP A 193 -49.15 -36.77 -10.88
CA ASP A 193 -49.02 -36.57 -9.44
C ASP A 193 -48.10 -35.36 -9.16
N PRO A 194 -48.40 -34.54 -8.12
CA PRO A 194 -47.48 -33.49 -7.70
C PRO A 194 -46.12 -34.11 -7.34
N LYS A 195 -45.03 -33.47 -7.79
CA LYS A 195 -43.66 -33.93 -7.57
C LYS A 195 -42.96 -32.99 -6.62
N LEU A 196 -42.10 -33.54 -5.75
CA LEU A 196 -41.20 -32.74 -4.94
C LEU A 196 -39.83 -32.70 -5.60
N ALA A 197 -39.14 -31.57 -5.47
CA ALA A 197 -37.74 -31.47 -5.83
C ALA A 197 -36.95 -30.80 -4.71
N GLN A 198 -35.71 -31.24 -4.53
CA GLN A 198 -34.70 -30.56 -3.74
C GLN A 198 -33.62 -30.05 -4.69
N VAL A 199 -33.29 -28.76 -4.58
CA VAL A 199 -32.29 -28.10 -5.43
C VAL A 199 -31.14 -27.62 -4.53
N SER A 200 -29.92 -28.01 -4.87
CA SER A 200 -28.69 -27.56 -4.22
C SER A 200 -28.07 -26.43 -5.06
N LEU A 201 -27.86 -25.26 -4.45
CA LEU A 201 -27.41 -24.04 -5.11
C LEU A 201 -26.18 -23.47 -4.42
N ILE A 202 -25.30 -22.84 -5.21
CA ILE A 202 -24.24 -21.94 -4.72
C ILE A 202 -24.49 -20.55 -5.31
N PHE A 203 -24.47 -19.54 -4.45
CA PHE A 203 -24.48 -18.12 -4.81
C PHE A 203 -23.11 -17.54 -4.54
N TYR A 204 -22.57 -16.73 -5.46
CA TYR A 204 -21.26 -16.09 -5.30
C TYR A 204 -21.10 -14.86 -6.19
N SER A 205 -20.17 -13.99 -5.83
CA SER A 205 -19.77 -12.81 -6.61
C SER A 205 -18.30 -12.50 -6.36
N GLU A 206 -17.74 -11.56 -7.12
CA GLU A 206 -16.35 -11.09 -6.89
C GLU A 206 -16.18 -10.46 -5.50
N GLU A 207 -17.27 -9.95 -4.90
CA GLU A 207 -17.29 -9.25 -3.62
C GLU A 207 -17.73 -10.15 -2.44
N SER A 208 -18.30 -11.33 -2.72
CA SER A 208 -18.91 -12.18 -1.69
C SER A 208 -18.43 -13.62 -1.76
N GLN A 209 -18.15 -14.19 -0.58
CA GLN A 209 -17.85 -15.61 -0.45
C GLN A 209 -19.04 -16.46 -0.90
N ALA A 210 -18.74 -17.62 -1.46
CA ALA A 210 -19.78 -18.57 -1.88
C ALA A 210 -20.72 -18.97 -0.73
N ASP A 211 -22.03 -18.72 -0.88
CA ASP A 211 -23.12 -19.14 0.01
C ASP A 211 -23.81 -20.39 -0.55
N ALA A 212 -24.00 -21.40 0.30
CA ALA A 212 -24.66 -22.64 -0.06
C ALA A 212 -26.11 -22.65 0.42
N GLN A 213 -27.03 -22.83 -0.54
CA GLN A 213 -28.46 -22.88 -0.26
C GLN A 213 -29.11 -24.16 -0.76
N GLN A 214 -30.17 -24.57 -0.07
CA GLN A 214 -31.06 -25.64 -0.52
C GLN A 214 -32.49 -25.15 -0.62
N TRP A 215 -33.10 -25.35 -1.78
CA TRP A 215 -34.50 -25.01 -2.01
C TRP A 215 -35.33 -26.29 -2.13
N PHE A 216 -36.54 -26.25 -1.57
CA PHE A 216 -37.49 -27.33 -1.61
C PHE A 216 -38.72 -26.90 -2.40
N LEU A 217 -38.99 -27.62 -3.49
CA LEU A 217 -39.96 -27.24 -4.51
C LEU A 217 -41.09 -28.26 -4.61
N ILE A 218 -42.28 -27.79 -4.97
CA ILE A 218 -43.42 -28.63 -5.34
C ILE A 218 -43.88 -28.28 -6.75
N ASN A 219 -44.20 -29.29 -7.55
CA ASN A 219 -44.89 -29.11 -8.82
C ASN A 219 -46.41 -29.16 -8.58
N ALA A 220 -47.05 -27.99 -8.50
CA ALA A 220 -48.49 -27.85 -8.29
C ALA A 220 -49.19 -27.49 -9.61
N GLY A 221 -49.69 -28.51 -10.33
CA GLY A 221 -50.43 -28.30 -11.58
C GLY A 221 -49.56 -27.79 -12.74
N ASP A 222 -48.43 -28.48 -12.99
CA ASP A 222 -47.43 -28.17 -14.02
C ASP A 222 -46.62 -26.89 -13.77
N LYS A 223 -46.68 -26.34 -12.56
CA LYS A 223 -45.88 -25.18 -12.13
C LYS A 223 -45.04 -25.52 -10.91
N TRP A 224 -43.77 -25.14 -10.96
CA TRP A 224 -42.89 -25.22 -9.80
C TRP A 224 -43.14 -24.02 -8.88
N GLU A 225 -43.16 -24.29 -7.58
CA GLU A 225 -43.30 -23.29 -6.53
C GLU A 225 -42.36 -23.69 -5.37
N ILE A 226 -41.77 -22.69 -4.70
CA ILE A 226 -40.95 -22.92 -3.50
C ILE A 226 -41.88 -23.18 -2.32
N TYR A 227 -41.62 -24.19 -1.51
CA TYR A 227 -42.37 -24.41 -0.27
C TYR A 227 -41.51 -24.36 0.99
N ASP A 228 -40.19 -24.40 0.89
CA ASP A 228 -39.25 -24.23 2.01
C ASP A 228 -37.85 -23.97 1.44
N TRP A 229 -36.95 -23.41 2.25
CA TRP A 229 -35.54 -23.22 1.87
C TRP A 229 -34.64 -23.06 3.10
N GLN A 230 -33.32 -23.12 2.88
CA GLN A 230 -32.31 -22.82 3.90
C GLN A 230 -30.99 -22.33 3.29
N SER A 231 -30.28 -21.49 4.04
CA SER A 231 -28.82 -21.33 3.90
C SER A 231 -28.11 -22.25 4.89
N LEU A 232 -27.16 -23.03 4.40
CA LEU A 232 -26.38 -23.97 5.22
C LEU A 232 -25.43 -23.24 6.18
N ASP A 233 -25.14 -21.97 5.93
CA ASP A 233 -24.32 -21.13 6.80
C ASP A 233 -24.98 -20.89 8.16
N PHE A 234 -26.30 -20.70 8.16
CA PHE A 234 -27.09 -20.45 9.36
C PHE A 234 -27.59 -21.74 10.03
N GLY A 235 -27.47 -22.89 9.35
CA GLY A 235 -27.72 -24.19 9.97
C GLY A 235 -29.19 -24.54 10.20
N ARG A 236 -30.14 -23.83 9.55
CA ARG A 236 -31.58 -23.95 9.84
C ARG A 236 -32.45 -23.63 8.63
N ARG A 237 -33.58 -24.35 8.48
CA ARG A 237 -34.61 -24.03 7.47
C ARG A 237 -35.55 -22.93 7.92
N THR A 238 -36.13 -22.21 6.96
CA THR A 238 -37.14 -21.19 7.26
C THR A 238 -38.39 -21.78 7.92
N SER A 239 -38.80 -23.00 7.54
CA SER A 239 -39.88 -23.70 8.24
C SER A 239 -39.58 -23.99 9.71
N ASP A 240 -38.31 -24.22 10.07
CA ASP A 240 -37.89 -24.45 11.47
C ASP A 240 -37.91 -23.18 12.31
N GLU A 241 -37.60 -22.04 11.69
CA GLU A 241 -37.69 -20.72 12.31
C GLU A 241 -39.13 -20.37 12.69
N TYR A 242 -40.06 -20.53 11.74
CA TYR A 242 -41.48 -20.28 11.99
C TYR A 242 -42.06 -21.24 13.07
N ALA A 243 -41.60 -22.49 13.08
CA ALA A 243 -41.99 -23.46 14.11
C ALA A 243 -41.47 -23.06 15.51
N ALA A 244 -40.21 -22.63 15.60
CA ALA A 244 -39.60 -22.17 16.84
C ALA A 244 -40.28 -20.88 17.35
N TYR A 245 -40.53 -19.91 16.47
CA TYR A 245 -41.21 -18.66 16.79
C TYR A 245 -42.62 -18.91 17.35
N ASN A 246 -43.42 -19.78 16.71
CA ASN A 246 -44.76 -20.13 17.19
C ASN A 246 -44.75 -20.90 18.52
N ALA A 247 -43.70 -21.69 18.78
CA ALA A 247 -43.56 -22.46 20.02
C ALA A 247 -42.98 -21.63 21.19
N GLY A 248 -42.34 -20.49 20.90
CA GLY A 248 -41.62 -19.65 21.85
C GLY A 248 -42.49 -18.68 22.66
N ASP A 249 -41.88 -18.08 23.70
CA ASP A 249 -42.48 -16.95 24.43
C ASP A 249 -42.24 -15.65 23.64
N PRO A 250 -43.26 -14.81 23.38
CA PRO A 250 -43.12 -13.62 22.52
C PRO A 250 -41.93 -12.71 22.84
N ALA A 251 -41.62 -12.51 24.13
CA ALA A 251 -40.51 -11.65 24.55
C ALA A 251 -39.12 -12.17 24.15
N THR A 252 -38.98 -13.49 23.97
CA THR A 252 -37.74 -14.12 23.47
C THR A 252 -37.80 -14.40 21.98
N SER A 253 -39.00 -14.60 21.42
CA SER A 253 -39.21 -14.79 19.99
C SER A 253 -38.91 -13.50 19.22
N ASP A 254 -39.31 -12.32 19.72
CA ASP A 254 -39.00 -11.01 19.11
C ASP A 254 -37.55 -10.54 19.37
N GLY A 255 -36.80 -11.30 20.18
CA GLY A 255 -35.46 -10.93 20.61
C GLY A 255 -34.41 -10.98 19.49
N TYR A 256 -34.60 -11.89 18.53
CA TYR A 256 -33.75 -12.00 17.35
C TYR A 256 -33.89 -10.75 16.47
N ASP A 257 -35.12 -10.42 16.06
CA ASP A 257 -35.45 -9.26 15.23
C ASP A 257 -34.95 -7.97 15.88
N SER A 258 -35.21 -7.81 17.19
CA SER A 258 -34.73 -6.66 17.94
C SER A 258 -33.20 -6.53 17.96
N ALA A 259 -32.46 -7.64 17.92
CA ALA A 259 -31.00 -7.60 17.88
C ALA A 259 -30.49 -7.24 16.48
N ILE A 260 -31.11 -7.75 15.43
CA ILE A 260 -30.74 -7.45 14.05
C ILE A 260 -31.07 -6.00 13.70
N ASP A 261 -32.26 -5.49 14.05
CA ASP A 261 -32.64 -4.09 13.85
C ASP A 261 -31.66 -3.14 14.53
N GLN A 262 -31.28 -3.43 15.78
CA GLN A 262 -30.31 -2.62 16.51
C GLN A 262 -28.90 -2.71 15.94
N ALA A 263 -28.54 -3.83 15.30
CA ALA A 263 -27.25 -3.99 14.64
C ALA A 263 -27.21 -3.21 13.31
N VAL A 264 -28.32 -3.13 12.58
CA VAL A 264 -28.47 -2.24 11.41
C VAL A 264 -28.36 -0.76 11.83
N ASP A 265 -28.98 -0.39 12.96
CA ASP A 265 -28.80 0.94 13.55
C ASP A 265 -27.32 1.22 13.91
N ALA A 266 -26.59 0.22 14.40
CA ALA A 266 -25.16 0.34 14.68
C ALA A 266 -24.36 0.59 13.38
N GLN A 267 -24.67 -0.11 12.29
CA GLN A 267 -24.05 0.14 10.98
C GLN A 267 -24.31 1.57 10.49
N ARG A 268 -25.54 2.07 10.65
CA ARG A 268 -25.88 3.45 10.29
C ARG A 268 -25.03 4.44 11.09
N LEU A 269 -24.89 4.25 12.41
CA LEU A 269 -24.04 5.09 13.26
C LEU A 269 -22.58 5.08 12.83
N TRP A 270 -22.06 3.92 12.41
CA TRP A 270 -20.70 3.79 11.89
C TRP A 270 -20.51 4.64 10.63
N ASN A 271 -21.42 4.50 9.66
CA ASN A 271 -21.38 5.26 8.40
C ASN A 271 -21.56 6.78 8.60
N GLU A 272 -22.17 7.20 9.72
CA GLU A 272 -22.31 8.60 10.13
C GLU A 272 -21.06 9.13 10.89
N GLY A 273 -20.00 8.33 11.05
CA GLY A 273 -18.77 8.69 11.76
C GLY A 273 -18.87 8.58 13.29
N GLN A 274 -19.94 8.00 13.84
CA GLN A 274 -20.18 7.86 15.28
C GLN A 274 -19.70 6.48 15.80
N GLN A 275 -18.41 6.19 15.61
CA GLN A 275 -17.84 4.85 15.82
C GLN A 275 -18.03 4.32 17.25
N GLU A 276 -17.76 5.11 18.30
CA GLU A 276 -17.92 4.65 19.68
C GLU A 276 -19.36 4.25 20.02
N LEU A 277 -20.35 4.98 19.48
CA LEU A 277 -21.76 4.67 19.67
C LEU A 277 -22.17 3.42 18.90
N ALA A 278 -21.67 3.24 17.69
CA ALA A 278 -21.88 2.03 16.89
C ALA A 278 -21.35 0.78 17.62
N ILE A 279 -20.09 0.84 18.11
CA ILE A 279 -19.45 -0.23 18.88
C ILE A 279 -20.26 -0.55 20.15
N ALA A 280 -20.64 0.47 20.92
CA ALA A 280 -21.42 0.28 22.14
C ALA A 280 -22.80 -0.33 21.86
N LYS A 281 -23.45 0.09 20.76
CA LYS A 281 -24.75 -0.42 20.33
C LYS A 281 -24.66 -1.88 19.90
N LEU A 282 -23.66 -2.24 19.10
CA LEU A 282 -23.48 -3.61 18.62
C LEU A 282 -23.19 -4.59 19.78
N ARG A 283 -22.40 -4.17 20.77
CA ARG A 283 -22.19 -4.95 22.02
C ARG A 283 -23.49 -5.16 22.82
N GLN A 284 -24.42 -4.21 22.78
CA GLN A 284 -25.73 -4.38 23.42
C GLN A 284 -26.59 -5.40 22.71
N CYS A 285 -26.52 -5.48 21.37
CA CYS A 285 -27.26 -6.47 20.59
C CYS A 285 -26.97 -7.90 21.05
N GLU A 286 -25.72 -8.19 21.40
CA GLU A 286 -25.30 -9.53 21.85
C GLU A 286 -25.89 -9.96 23.20
N ALA A 287 -26.36 -9.00 23.99
CA ALA A 287 -26.95 -9.22 25.30
C ALA A 287 -28.48 -9.35 25.27
N ILE A 288 -29.13 -9.12 24.12
CA ILE A 288 -30.58 -9.19 23.99
C ILE A 288 -31.06 -10.63 24.24
N PRO A 289 -32.04 -10.86 25.14
CA PRO A 289 -32.63 -12.17 25.34
C PRO A 289 -33.34 -12.64 24.06
N MET A 290 -33.03 -13.84 23.60
CA MET A 290 -33.59 -14.46 22.39
C MET A 290 -33.74 -15.97 22.57
N LEU A 291 -34.47 -16.65 21.67
CA LEU A 291 -34.58 -18.11 21.69
C LEU A 291 -33.19 -18.76 21.57
N ALA A 292 -33.04 -19.96 22.15
CA ALA A 292 -31.76 -20.66 22.15
C ALA A 292 -31.32 -21.05 20.72
N GLU A 293 -32.30 -21.31 19.87
CA GLU A 293 -32.18 -21.67 18.47
C GLU A 293 -31.73 -20.47 17.61
N ASP A 294 -32.20 -19.25 17.91
CA ASP A 294 -31.85 -18.02 17.17
C ASP A 294 -30.48 -17.46 17.56
N ARG A 295 -30.04 -17.73 18.80
CA ARG A 295 -28.85 -17.10 19.37
C ARG A 295 -27.60 -17.27 18.53
N SER A 296 -27.36 -18.47 17.99
CA SER A 296 -26.16 -18.73 17.19
C SER A 296 -26.17 -17.98 15.87
N ILE A 297 -27.34 -17.87 15.23
CA ILE A 297 -27.54 -17.12 13.98
C ILE A 297 -27.34 -15.62 14.23
N ALA A 298 -27.91 -15.09 15.32
CA ALA A 298 -27.70 -13.69 15.72
C ALA A 298 -26.22 -13.38 15.97
N MET A 299 -25.49 -14.25 16.68
CA MET A 299 -24.06 -14.04 16.94
C MET A 299 -23.25 -14.05 15.64
N LEU A 300 -23.54 -14.95 14.69
CA LEU A 300 -22.87 -14.99 13.40
C LEU A 300 -23.15 -13.72 12.58
N ARG A 301 -24.39 -13.24 12.56
CA ARG A 301 -24.78 -11.99 11.87
C ARG A 301 -24.14 -10.75 12.50
N ILE A 302 -24.09 -10.69 13.82
CA ILE A 302 -23.38 -9.61 14.54
C ILE A 302 -21.87 -9.65 14.22
N ALA A 303 -21.28 -10.84 14.08
CA ALA A 303 -19.88 -10.98 13.69
C ALA A 303 -19.60 -10.44 12.28
N TYR A 304 -20.49 -10.67 11.31
CA TYR A 304 -20.36 -10.05 9.97
C TYR A 304 -20.39 -8.51 10.04
N ILE A 305 -21.21 -7.93 10.93
CA ILE A 305 -21.25 -6.48 11.11
C ILE A 305 -19.93 -5.98 11.72
N TRP A 306 -19.38 -6.68 12.72
CA TRP A 306 -18.04 -6.39 13.25
C TRP A 306 -16.97 -6.42 12.16
N MET A 307 -17.01 -7.41 11.27
CA MET A 307 -16.07 -7.49 10.14
C MET A 307 -16.24 -6.33 9.15
N SER A 308 -17.47 -5.86 8.91
CA SER A 308 -17.70 -4.69 8.05
C SER A 308 -17.25 -3.35 8.68
N PHE A 309 -16.92 -3.36 9.96
CA PHE A 309 -16.23 -2.26 10.65
C PHE A 309 -14.70 -2.41 10.63
N ASP A 310 -14.18 -3.46 9.96
CA ASP A 310 -12.77 -3.90 10.04
C ASP A 310 -12.31 -4.29 11.46
N GLU A 311 -13.26 -4.55 12.36
CA GLU A 311 -13.01 -4.92 13.77
C GLU A 311 -12.99 -6.45 13.94
N TYR A 312 -12.09 -7.11 13.20
CA TYR A 312 -11.97 -8.58 13.16
C TYR A 312 -11.69 -9.20 14.54
N GLY A 313 -10.96 -8.50 15.41
CA GLY A 313 -10.70 -8.95 16.78
C GLY A 313 -11.97 -9.05 17.63
N GLU A 314 -12.88 -8.08 17.49
CA GLU A 314 -14.16 -8.09 18.20
C GLU A 314 -15.13 -9.14 17.64
N ALA A 315 -15.08 -9.43 16.33
CA ALA A 315 -15.91 -10.45 15.68
C ALA A 315 -15.65 -11.88 16.22
N ILE A 316 -14.43 -12.20 16.65
CA ILE A 316 -14.07 -13.51 17.22
C ILE A 316 -14.89 -13.84 18.46
N ARG A 317 -15.24 -12.83 19.26
CA ARG A 317 -15.92 -13.01 20.55
C ARG A 317 -17.35 -13.57 20.41
N PRO A 318 -18.28 -13.00 19.61
CA PRO A 318 -19.58 -13.62 19.37
C PRO A 318 -19.47 -14.97 18.66
N LEU A 319 -18.53 -15.15 17.71
CA LEU A 319 -18.33 -16.42 17.01
C LEU A 319 -17.92 -17.57 17.95
N THR A 320 -16.99 -17.31 18.86
CA THR A 320 -16.55 -18.31 19.86
C THR A 320 -17.59 -18.58 20.94
N ALA A 321 -18.60 -17.72 21.10
CA ALA A 321 -19.72 -17.92 22.00
C ALA A 321 -20.82 -18.86 21.44
N ILE A 322 -20.77 -19.20 20.15
CA ILE A 322 -21.69 -20.15 19.51
C ILE A 322 -21.45 -21.55 20.09
N LYS A 323 -22.52 -22.18 20.60
CA LYS A 323 -22.41 -23.45 21.34
C LYS A 323 -22.07 -24.66 20.47
N ASN A 324 -22.59 -24.68 19.23
CA ASN A 324 -22.43 -25.81 18.30
C ASN A 324 -21.91 -25.29 16.94
N PRO A 325 -20.67 -24.76 16.88
CA PRO A 325 -20.13 -24.18 15.65
C PRO A 325 -20.06 -25.20 14.51
N ASP A 326 -19.92 -26.49 14.83
CA ASP A 326 -19.86 -27.57 13.83
C ASP A 326 -21.20 -27.80 13.09
N GLN A 327 -22.32 -27.24 13.58
CA GLN A 327 -23.66 -27.37 12.99
C GLN A 327 -24.06 -26.14 12.15
N MET A 328 -23.11 -25.25 11.85
CA MET A 328 -23.31 -24.04 11.06
C MET A 328 -22.11 -23.84 10.14
N TRP A 329 -22.27 -23.96 8.83
CA TRP A 329 -21.14 -23.91 7.89
C TRP A 329 -20.46 -22.54 7.83
N GLY A 330 -21.13 -21.46 8.26
CA GLY A 330 -20.56 -20.11 8.25
C GLY A 330 -19.56 -19.83 9.38
N VAL A 331 -19.55 -20.59 10.48
CA VAL A 331 -18.80 -20.21 11.68
C VAL A 331 -17.28 -20.37 11.51
N TRP A 332 -16.81 -21.53 11.06
CA TRP A 332 -15.37 -21.79 10.92
C TRP A 332 -14.71 -20.96 9.82
N PRO A 333 -15.32 -20.74 8.63
CA PRO A 333 -14.80 -19.81 7.64
C PRO A 333 -14.60 -18.41 8.19
N VAL A 334 -15.63 -17.86 8.85
CA VAL A 334 -15.60 -16.51 9.40
C VAL A 334 -14.54 -16.39 10.50
N LEU A 335 -14.43 -17.38 11.38
CA LEU A 335 -13.35 -17.44 12.38
C LEU A 335 -11.97 -17.44 11.71
N SER A 336 -11.79 -18.18 10.62
CA SER A 336 -10.52 -18.24 9.90
C SER A 336 -10.13 -16.88 9.32
N VAL A 337 -11.08 -16.19 8.68
CA VAL A 337 -10.87 -14.83 8.14
C VAL A 337 -10.53 -13.87 9.28
N CYS A 338 -11.23 -13.93 10.41
CA CYS A 338 -10.94 -13.06 11.55
C CYS A 338 -9.53 -13.32 12.10
N TYR A 339 -9.13 -14.58 12.29
CA TYR A 339 -7.78 -14.91 12.76
C TYR A 339 -6.70 -14.52 11.76
N LEU A 340 -6.97 -14.61 10.45
CA LEU A 340 -6.02 -14.19 9.44
C LEU A 340 -5.76 -12.68 9.51
N ASN A 341 -6.83 -11.89 9.62
CA ASN A 341 -6.75 -10.43 9.70
C ASN A 341 -6.21 -9.92 11.06
N THR A 342 -6.28 -10.71 12.13
CA THR A 342 -5.60 -10.39 13.40
C THR A 342 -4.14 -10.87 13.44
N GLY A 343 -3.61 -11.44 12.36
CA GLY A 343 -2.24 -11.96 12.27
C GLY A 343 -2.03 -13.32 12.94
N GLU A 344 -3.10 -13.99 13.39
CA GLU A 344 -3.08 -15.29 14.07
C GLU A 344 -3.12 -16.46 13.06
N LYS A 345 -2.14 -16.51 12.15
CA LYS A 345 -2.10 -17.40 10.98
C LYS A 345 -2.33 -18.89 11.32
N GLU A 346 -1.76 -19.43 12.40
CA GLU A 346 -1.96 -20.84 12.77
C GLU A 346 -3.38 -21.15 13.25
N ARG A 347 -4.07 -20.17 13.85
CA ARG A 347 -5.48 -20.32 14.23
C ARG A 347 -6.38 -20.21 13.02
N ALA A 348 -6.03 -19.34 12.07
CA ALA A 348 -6.69 -19.28 10.77
C ALA A 348 -6.64 -20.66 10.09
N LEU A 349 -5.45 -21.26 9.95
CA LEU A 349 -5.31 -22.60 9.36
C LEU A 349 -6.12 -23.68 10.09
N LYS A 350 -6.11 -23.69 11.44
CA LYS A 350 -6.93 -24.62 12.21
C LYS A 350 -8.42 -24.43 11.98
N ALA A 351 -8.88 -23.19 11.85
CA ALA A 351 -10.28 -22.88 11.56
C ALA A 351 -10.65 -23.27 10.11
N ALA A 352 -9.79 -22.98 9.13
CA ALA A 352 -9.97 -23.40 7.74
C ALA A 352 -10.05 -24.92 7.59
N LEU A 353 -9.18 -25.68 8.26
CA LEU A 353 -9.23 -27.15 8.27
C LEU A 353 -10.50 -27.71 8.95
N LYS A 354 -11.07 -26.99 9.91
CA LYS A 354 -12.38 -27.36 10.47
C LYS A 354 -13.52 -27.08 9.50
N SER A 355 -13.47 -25.97 8.76
CA SER A 355 -14.39 -25.71 7.63
C SER A 355 -14.32 -26.85 6.61
N GLN A 356 -13.11 -27.28 6.24
CA GLN A 356 -12.91 -28.40 5.33
C GLN A 356 -13.48 -29.72 5.87
N ALA A 357 -13.38 -29.96 7.17
CA ALA A 357 -14.00 -31.13 7.79
C ALA A 357 -15.54 -31.08 7.78
N GLN A 358 -16.15 -29.88 7.76
CA GLN A 358 -17.61 -29.73 7.66
C GLN A 358 -18.13 -29.93 6.23
N SER A 359 -17.42 -29.39 5.25
CA SER A 359 -17.75 -29.51 3.83
C SER A 359 -16.47 -29.50 3.01
N ALA A 360 -16.06 -30.71 2.60
CA ALA A 360 -14.74 -30.97 2.05
C ALA A 360 -14.62 -30.56 0.58
N ASN A 361 -15.73 -30.35 -0.11
CA ASN A 361 -15.79 -29.97 -1.52
C ASN A 361 -16.44 -28.59 -1.72
N HIS A 362 -16.59 -27.79 -0.66
CA HIS A 362 -17.19 -26.46 -0.76
C HIS A 362 -16.20 -25.45 -1.34
N PRO A 363 -16.56 -24.69 -2.39
CA PRO A 363 -15.63 -23.73 -3.02
C PRO A 363 -15.08 -22.69 -2.02
N ARG A 364 -15.94 -22.13 -1.15
CA ARG A 364 -15.52 -21.24 -0.05
C ARG A 364 -14.42 -21.82 0.85
N THR A 365 -14.49 -23.12 1.18
CA THR A 365 -13.46 -23.75 2.02
C THR A 365 -12.11 -23.73 1.31
N HIS A 366 -12.09 -24.07 0.03
CA HIS A 366 -10.88 -24.12 -0.76
C HIS A 366 -10.32 -22.72 -1.02
N TRP A 367 -11.17 -21.74 -1.33
CA TRP A 367 -10.77 -20.32 -1.41
C TRP A 367 -10.10 -19.86 -0.11
N LEU A 368 -10.70 -20.19 1.03
CA LEU A 368 -10.15 -19.82 2.34
C LEU A 368 -8.81 -20.50 2.62
N LEU A 369 -8.68 -21.78 2.29
CA LEU A 369 -7.42 -22.51 2.43
C LEU A 369 -6.33 -21.91 1.53
N ALA A 370 -6.68 -21.51 0.31
CA ALA A 370 -5.76 -20.81 -0.59
C ALA A 370 -5.22 -19.53 0.06
N THR A 371 -6.11 -18.65 0.53
CA THR A 371 -5.70 -17.39 1.19
C THR A 371 -4.87 -17.64 2.46
N VAL A 372 -5.20 -18.68 3.23
CA VAL A 372 -4.42 -19.03 4.42
C VAL A 372 -3.04 -19.58 4.05
N TYR A 373 -2.94 -20.45 3.03
CA TYR A 373 -1.65 -20.99 2.59
C TYR A 373 -0.75 -19.93 1.95
N GLU A 374 -1.31 -19.02 1.16
CA GLU A 374 -0.61 -17.83 0.66
C GLU A 374 -0.01 -17.01 1.82
N ALA A 375 -0.78 -16.77 2.89
CA ALA A 375 -0.25 -16.09 4.07
C ALA A 375 0.87 -16.84 4.81
N PHE A 376 1.09 -18.12 4.52
CA PHE A 376 2.20 -18.94 5.02
C PHE A 376 3.35 -19.08 4.00
N ASP A 377 3.30 -18.39 2.87
CA ASP A 377 4.25 -18.53 1.75
C ASP A 377 4.30 -19.98 1.23
N ARG A 378 3.12 -20.63 1.17
CA ARG A 378 2.92 -22.02 0.69
C ARG A 378 2.17 -21.99 -0.64
N ASP A 379 2.83 -21.45 -1.66
CA ASP A 379 2.24 -21.08 -2.95
C ASP A 379 1.66 -22.29 -3.71
N ASP A 380 2.35 -23.43 -3.70
CA ASP A 380 1.87 -24.65 -4.36
C ASP A 380 0.54 -25.13 -3.77
N GLU A 381 0.46 -25.22 -2.43
CA GLU A 381 -0.78 -25.61 -1.76
C GLU A 381 -1.87 -24.54 -1.90
N SER A 382 -1.49 -23.26 -1.94
CA SER A 382 -2.43 -22.17 -2.23
C SER A 382 -3.07 -22.32 -3.60
N ALA A 383 -2.25 -22.55 -4.63
CA ALA A 383 -2.69 -22.74 -6.00
C ALA A 383 -3.57 -23.98 -6.15
N ASP A 384 -3.20 -25.12 -5.55
CA ASP A 384 -4.01 -26.35 -5.58
C ASP A 384 -5.44 -26.09 -5.08
N GLU A 385 -5.57 -25.38 -3.94
CA GLU A 385 -6.86 -25.06 -3.35
C GLU A 385 -7.62 -23.99 -4.16
N ALA A 386 -6.92 -22.98 -4.70
CA ALA A 386 -7.51 -21.94 -5.55
C ALA A 386 -8.12 -22.54 -6.83
N VAL A 387 -7.45 -23.51 -7.46
CA VAL A 387 -7.97 -24.21 -8.64
C VAL A 387 -9.24 -24.99 -8.31
N ILE A 388 -9.29 -25.67 -7.16
CA ILE A 388 -10.49 -26.40 -6.74
C ILE A 388 -11.64 -25.42 -6.49
N ALA A 389 -11.37 -24.30 -5.83
CA ALA A 389 -12.36 -23.25 -5.62
C ALA A 389 -12.87 -22.67 -6.95
N LEU A 390 -11.98 -22.40 -7.90
CA LEU A 390 -12.30 -21.85 -9.22
C LEU A 390 -13.20 -22.80 -10.03
N GLN A 391 -13.00 -24.11 -9.94
CA GLN A 391 -13.90 -25.09 -10.57
C GLN A 391 -15.33 -25.01 -10.01
N GLY A 392 -15.45 -24.65 -8.74
CA GLY A 392 -16.72 -24.46 -8.06
C GLY A 392 -17.40 -23.11 -8.32
N CYS A 393 -16.60 -22.08 -8.57
CA CYS A 393 -17.02 -20.69 -8.77
C CYS A 393 -16.28 -20.08 -9.99
N PRO A 394 -16.51 -20.58 -11.22
CA PRO A 394 -15.69 -20.23 -12.40
C PRO A 394 -15.87 -18.79 -12.89
N LEU A 395 -16.87 -18.07 -12.39
CA LEU A 395 -17.12 -16.67 -12.72
C LEU A 395 -16.54 -15.69 -11.67
N ASP A 396 -15.85 -16.21 -10.66
CA ASP A 396 -15.24 -15.38 -9.62
C ASP A 396 -13.86 -14.87 -10.08
N GLN A 397 -13.79 -13.58 -10.40
CA GLN A 397 -12.56 -12.93 -10.86
C GLN A 397 -11.47 -12.97 -9.79
N THR A 398 -11.80 -12.94 -8.49
CA THR A 398 -10.81 -13.02 -7.41
C THR A 398 -10.09 -14.36 -7.45
N LEU A 399 -10.82 -15.46 -7.72
CA LEU A 399 -10.22 -16.79 -7.87
C LEU A 399 -9.39 -16.92 -9.15
N VAL A 400 -9.83 -16.32 -10.25
CA VAL A 400 -9.03 -16.24 -11.49
C VAL A 400 -7.71 -15.54 -11.22
N ASN A 401 -7.73 -14.44 -10.47
CA ASN A 401 -6.54 -13.67 -10.12
C ASN A 401 -5.59 -14.48 -9.23
N MET A 402 -6.12 -15.17 -8.21
CA MET A 402 -5.31 -16.05 -7.34
C MET A 402 -4.59 -17.13 -8.15
N VAL A 403 -5.29 -17.84 -9.04
CA VAL A 403 -4.68 -18.88 -9.88
C VAL A 403 -3.66 -18.26 -10.86
N THR A 404 -3.98 -17.10 -11.44
CA THR A 404 -3.09 -16.37 -12.35
C THR A 404 -1.78 -15.94 -11.68
N ASN A 405 -1.84 -15.46 -10.44
CA ASN A 405 -0.67 -15.00 -9.68
C ASN A 405 0.33 -16.14 -9.37
N ASN A 406 -0.15 -17.37 -9.21
CA ASN A 406 0.69 -18.54 -8.95
C ASN A 406 1.44 -19.04 -10.20
N ARG A 407 0.95 -18.72 -11.42
CA ARG A 407 1.62 -19.00 -12.71
C ARG A 407 2.08 -20.45 -12.91
N ARG A 408 1.34 -21.44 -12.39
CA ARG A 408 1.62 -22.87 -12.59
C ARG A 408 1.07 -23.36 -13.92
N THR A 409 1.90 -24.09 -14.67
CA THR A 409 1.53 -24.56 -16.02
C THR A 409 0.42 -25.61 -16.02
N GLU A 410 0.34 -26.44 -14.99
CA GLU A 410 -0.72 -27.46 -14.86
C GLU A 410 -2.11 -26.87 -14.63
N ASP A 411 -2.21 -25.63 -14.16
CA ASP A 411 -3.47 -24.98 -13.79
C ASP A 411 -4.12 -24.24 -14.97
N VAL A 412 -3.34 -24.01 -16.04
CA VAL A 412 -3.76 -23.34 -17.28
C VAL A 412 -5.09 -23.85 -17.84
N PRO A 413 -5.37 -25.17 -17.91
CA PRO A 413 -6.64 -25.66 -18.45
C PRO A 413 -7.85 -25.18 -17.65
N ALA A 414 -7.77 -25.19 -16.32
CA ALA A 414 -8.87 -24.73 -15.45
C ALA A 414 -9.02 -23.21 -15.55
N LEU A 415 -7.90 -22.48 -15.53
CA LEU A 415 -7.86 -21.03 -15.64
C LEU A 415 -8.46 -20.53 -16.97
N VAL A 416 -8.00 -21.05 -18.11
CA VAL A 416 -8.49 -20.65 -19.44
C VAL A 416 -9.97 -20.97 -19.60
N SER A 417 -10.45 -22.08 -19.03
CA SER A 417 -11.86 -22.44 -19.05
C SER A 417 -12.73 -21.47 -18.25
N ALA A 418 -12.23 -20.93 -17.13
CA ALA A 418 -12.93 -19.93 -16.33
C ALA A 418 -12.92 -18.56 -17.03
N VAL A 419 -11.74 -18.12 -17.50
CA VAL A 419 -11.56 -16.86 -18.24
C VAL A 419 -12.48 -16.79 -19.47
N ALA A 420 -12.61 -17.89 -20.21
CA ALA A 420 -13.52 -17.98 -21.35
C ALA A 420 -15.00 -17.79 -20.99
N GLN A 421 -15.40 -18.14 -19.76
CA GLN A 421 -16.78 -17.97 -19.27
C GLN A 421 -17.04 -16.54 -18.78
N ILE A 422 -16.05 -15.89 -18.18
CA ILE A 422 -16.16 -14.49 -17.71
C ILE A 422 -16.16 -13.53 -18.89
N GLY A 423 -15.27 -13.74 -19.86
CA GLY A 423 -15.19 -12.96 -21.10
C GLY A 423 -14.01 -12.01 -21.15
N MET A 424 -14.17 -10.91 -21.88
CA MET A 424 -13.06 -10.05 -22.33
C MET A 424 -12.18 -9.46 -21.21
N PRO A 425 -12.74 -8.93 -20.10
CA PRO A 425 -11.89 -8.37 -19.04
C PRO A 425 -10.91 -9.39 -18.45
N ALA A 426 -11.38 -10.62 -18.20
CA ALA A 426 -10.55 -11.71 -17.69
C ALA A 426 -9.46 -12.14 -18.69
N TRP A 427 -9.77 -12.11 -20.00
CA TRP A 427 -8.77 -12.42 -21.03
C TRP A 427 -7.66 -11.39 -21.09
N ILE A 428 -8.00 -10.10 -21.01
CA ILE A 428 -7.00 -9.02 -21.00
C ILE A 428 -6.07 -9.21 -19.79
N GLN A 429 -6.63 -9.47 -18.61
CA GLN A 429 -5.83 -9.69 -17.41
C GLN A 429 -4.94 -10.94 -17.49
N LEU A 430 -5.47 -12.04 -18.03
CA LEU A 430 -4.68 -13.27 -18.26
C LEU A 430 -3.52 -12.98 -19.22
N ALA A 431 -3.78 -12.21 -20.28
CA ALA A 431 -2.77 -11.87 -21.26
C ALA A 431 -1.69 -10.95 -20.68
N ASP A 432 -2.06 -9.93 -19.90
CA ASP A 432 -1.12 -9.06 -19.20
C ASP A 432 -0.19 -9.86 -18.28
N SER A 433 -0.76 -10.76 -17.48
CA SER A 433 0.02 -11.65 -16.61
C SER A 433 1.02 -12.52 -17.38
N ALA A 434 0.74 -12.84 -18.65
CA ALA A 434 1.59 -13.67 -19.50
C ALA A 434 2.88 -12.95 -19.92
N ALA A 435 2.96 -11.63 -19.79
CA ALA A 435 4.18 -10.88 -20.07
C ALA A 435 5.33 -11.24 -19.10
N TYR A 436 5.00 -11.78 -17.91
CA TYR A 436 5.94 -11.93 -16.79
C TYR A 436 6.44 -13.36 -16.53
N GLY A 437 6.31 -14.29 -17.49
CA GLY A 437 6.86 -15.65 -17.35
C GLY A 437 6.84 -16.49 -18.61
N MET A 438 8.02 -16.76 -19.19
CA MET A 438 8.18 -17.44 -20.49
C MET A 438 7.56 -18.85 -20.57
N GLU A 439 7.77 -19.71 -19.56
CA GLU A 439 7.25 -21.09 -19.61
C GLU A 439 5.73 -21.12 -19.45
N TRP A 440 5.21 -20.24 -18.58
CA TRP A 440 3.78 -20.14 -18.31
C TRP A 440 3.01 -19.47 -19.45
N SER A 441 3.52 -18.36 -20.01
CA SER A 441 2.93 -17.67 -21.16
C SER A 441 2.81 -18.59 -22.37
N LYS A 442 3.85 -19.37 -22.63
CA LYS A 442 3.84 -20.40 -23.67
C LYS A 442 2.81 -21.48 -23.39
N ALA A 443 2.69 -21.97 -22.15
CA ALA A 443 1.69 -22.98 -21.80
C ALA A 443 0.25 -22.46 -22.01
N VAL A 444 -0.02 -21.20 -21.64
CA VAL A 444 -1.31 -20.53 -21.90
C VAL A 444 -1.57 -20.45 -23.41
N LEU A 445 -0.61 -19.96 -24.18
CA LEU A 445 -0.75 -19.83 -25.64
C LEU A 445 -0.96 -21.19 -26.33
N ASP A 446 -0.14 -22.19 -26.01
CA ASP A 446 -0.24 -23.55 -26.57
C ASP A 446 -1.61 -24.17 -26.27
N PHE A 447 -2.13 -23.98 -25.05
CA PHE A 447 -3.46 -24.46 -24.66
C PHE A 447 -4.57 -23.78 -25.47
N VAL A 448 -4.54 -22.46 -25.60
CA VAL A 448 -5.52 -21.68 -26.38
C VAL A 448 -5.48 -22.04 -27.87
N GLU A 449 -4.30 -22.13 -28.48
CA GLU A 449 -4.15 -22.44 -29.91
C GLU A 449 -4.56 -23.86 -30.28
N SER A 450 -4.40 -24.81 -29.36
CA SER A 450 -4.85 -26.19 -29.57
C SER A 450 -6.39 -26.30 -29.66
N GLY A 451 -7.12 -25.25 -29.27
CA GLY A 451 -8.57 -25.14 -29.46
C GLY A 451 -9.35 -26.18 -28.69
N ASN A 452 -8.92 -26.54 -27.47
CA ASN A 452 -9.44 -27.57 -26.56
C ASN A 452 -10.92 -27.38 -26.14
N GLY A 453 -11.83 -27.24 -27.11
CA GLY A 453 -13.26 -26.99 -26.91
C GLY A 453 -13.64 -25.53 -26.64
N ILE A 454 -12.67 -24.61 -26.58
CA ILE A 454 -12.90 -23.19 -26.29
C ILE A 454 -12.68 -22.37 -27.57
N GLU A 455 -13.74 -21.75 -28.08
CA GLU A 455 -13.64 -20.80 -29.19
C GLU A 455 -13.05 -19.49 -28.66
N THR A 456 -11.85 -19.15 -29.09
CA THR A 456 -11.13 -17.94 -28.65
C THR A 456 -10.99 -16.98 -29.82
N ASP A 457 -11.23 -15.69 -29.57
CA ASP A 457 -11.10 -14.64 -30.58
C ASP A 457 -9.64 -14.58 -31.11
N ALA A 458 -9.48 -14.42 -32.42
CA ALA A 458 -8.18 -14.32 -33.06
C ALA A 458 -7.36 -13.10 -32.60
N ALA A 459 -8.01 -12.06 -32.07
CA ALA A 459 -7.35 -10.92 -31.44
C ALA A 459 -6.72 -11.29 -30.08
N ILE A 460 -7.39 -12.13 -29.28
CA ILE A 460 -6.86 -12.63 -27.99
C ILE A 460 -5.63 -13.51 -28.23
N VAL A 461 -5.70 -14.39 -29.24
CA VAL A 461 -4.56 -15.23 -29.61
C VAL A 461 -3.37 -14.35 -30.05
N ALA A 462 -3.62 -13.26 -30.78
CA ALA A 462 -2.57 -12.31 -31.15
C ALA A 462 -2.00 -11.59 -29.90
N LEU A 463 -2.85 -11.16 -28.97
CA LEU A 463 -2.41 -10.52 -27.72
C LEU A 463 -1.55 -11.48 -26.87
N LEU A 464 -1.96 -12.74 -26.71
CA LEU A 464 -1.18 -13.76 -26.00
C LEU A 464 0.17 -14.05 -26.67
N ARG A 465 0.23 -14.06 -28.01
CA ARG A 465 1.50 -14.15 -28.76
C ARG A 465 2.39 -12.95 -28.52
N ALA A 466 1.80 -11.75 -28.44
CA ALA A 466 2.55 -10.53 -28.14
C ALA A 466 3.19 -10.60 -26.75
N ASN A 467 2.43 -10.99 -25.74
CA ASN A 467 2.92 -11.11 -24.36
C ASN A 467 3.87 -12.31 -24.16
N GLU A 468 3.71 -13.40 -24.90
CA GLU A 468 4.72 -14.48 -24.94
C GLU A 468 6.04 -13.97 -25.54
N ALA A 469 6.00 -13.22 -26.64
CA ALA A 469 7.18 -12.60 -27.24
C ALA A 469 7.82 -11.56 -26.30
N TRP A 470 7.01 -10.75 -25.63
CA TRP A 470 7.44 -9.82 -24.58
C TRP A 470 8.19 -10.54 -23.46
N SER A 471 7.65 -11.67 -22.97
CA SER A 471 8.28 -12.47 -21.92
C SER A 471 9.64 -13.07 -22.33
N ARG A 472 9.92 -13.13 -23.65
CA ARG A 472 11.21 -13.50 -24.24
C ARG A 472 12.11 -12.31 -24.58
N GLN A 473 11.69 -11.09 -24.24
CA GLN A 473 12.34 -9.81 -24.59
C GLN A 473 12.50 -9.61 -26.11
N ASP A 474 11.62 -10.24 -26.90
CA ASP A 474 11.51 -10.09 -28.35
C ASP A 474 10.47 -9.01 -28.68
N TYR A 475 10.78 -7.77 -28.29
CA TYR A 475 9.84 -6.64 -28.37
C TYR A 475 9.41 -6.29 -29.80
N ASP A 476 10.21 -6.66 -30.81
CA ASP A 476 9.82 -6.53 -32.22
C ASP A 476 8.67 -7.47 -32.57
N ALA A 477 8.80 -8.76 -32.22
CA ALA A 477 7.73 -9.72 -32.42
C ALA A 477 6.51 -9.39 -31.54
N ALA A 478 6.72 -8.85 -30.34
CA ALA A 478 5.64 -8.38 -29.48
C ALA A 478 4.85 -7.26 -30.16
N ALA A 479 5.53 -6.20 -30.61
CA ALA A 479 4.93 -5.07 -31.33
C ALA A 479 4.12 -5.51 -32.56
N GLU A 480 4.66 -6.41 -33.39
CA GLU A 480 3.96 -6.95 -34.56
C GLU A 480 2.64 -7.67 -34.18
N ASN A 481 2.64 -8.41 -33.07
CA ASN A 481 1.46 -9.13 -32.60
C ASN A 481 0.46 -8.22 -31.88
N PHE A 482 0.89 -7.16 -31.19
CA PHE A 482 0.00 -6.15 -30.63
C PHE A 482 -0.76 -5.40 -31.74
N ILE A 483 -0.07 -5.00 -32.82
CA ILE A 483 -0.72 -4.45 -34.03
C ILE A 483 -1.76 -5.44 -34.58
N LEU A 484 -1.40 -6.72 -34.67
CA LEU A 484 -2.32 -7.75 -35.14
C LEU A 484 -3.55 -7.92 -34.23
N ALA A 485 -3.39 -7.78 -32.91
CA ALA A 485 -4.47 -7.82 -31.94
C ALA A 485 -5.40 -6.61 -32.09
N ARG A 486 -4.82 -5.40 -32.17
CA ARG A 486 -5.51 -4.12 -32.45
C ARG A 486 -6.37 -4.20 -33.71
N ASP A 487 -5.81 -4.72 -34.79
CA ASP A 487 -6.47 -4.76 -36.11
C ASP A 487 -7.59 -5.79 -36.21
N LYS A 488 -7.50 -6.87 -35.41
CA LYS A 488 -8.48 -7.97 -35.43
C LYS A 488 -9.64 -7.74 -34.47
N THR A 489 -9.47 -6.94 -33.42
CA THR A 489 -10.48 -6.79 -32.38
C THR A 489 -11.59 -5.82 -32.76
N SER A 490 -12.81 -6.19 -32.40
CA SER A 490 -13.94 -5.25 -32.37
C SER A 490 -14.20 -4.65 -30.98
N ASP A 491 -13.52 -5.17 -29.95
CA ASP A 491 -13.61 -4.71 -28.58
C ASP A 491 -12.69 -3.50 -28.34
N ASP A 492 -13.27 -2.38 -27.90
CA ASP A 492 -12.54 -1.13 -27.72
C ASP A 492 -11.59 -1.16 -26.50
N GLN A 493 -11.86 -1.97 -25.48
CA GLN A 493 -10.96 -2.12 -24.34
C GLN A 493 -9.70 -2.88 -24.76
N LEU A 494 -9.85 -4.02 -25.45
CA LEU A 494 -8.70 -4.76 -25.97
C LEU A 494 -7.92 -3.95 -27.00
N ARG A 495 -8.61 -3.18 -27.86
CA ARG A 495 -7.92 -2.29 -28.82
C ARG A 495 -7.04 -1.28 -28.10
N ARG A 496 -7.53 -0.66 -27.02
CA ARG A 496 -6.75 0.30 -26.23
C ARG A 496 -5.51 -0.35 -25.61
N VAL A 497 -5.66 -1.52 -24.99
CA VAL A 497 -4.53 -2.28 -24.42
C VAL A 497 -3.50 -2.62 -25.49
N ALA A 498 -3.92 -3.15 -26.64
CA ALA A 498 -3.00 -3.48 -27.71
C ALA A 498 -2.27 -2.26 -28.30
N VAL A 499 -2.90 -1.08 -28.35
CA VAL A 499 -2.24 0.17 -28.78
C VAL A 499 -1.22 0.62 -27.73
N GLN A 500 -1.58 0.52 -26.46
CA GLN A 500 -0.73 0.87 -25.33
C GLN A 500 0.52 0.00 -25.30
N ASP A 501 0.35 -1.33 -25.26
CA ASP A 501 1.45 -2.28 -25.15
C ASP A 501 2.35 -2.27 -26.42
N HIS A 502 1.79 -1.90 -27.58
CA HIS A 502 2.59 -1.64 -28.80
C HIS A 502 3.54 -0.45 -28.60
N ALA A 503 3.06 0.64 -28.01
CA ALA A 503 3.90 1.79 -27.70
C ALA A 503 5.01 1.40 -26.72
N ASP A 504 4.67 0.70 -25.64
CA ASP A 504 5.61 0.23 -24.63
C ASP A 504 6.68 -0.67 -25.25
N ALA A 505 6.31 -1.59 -26.15
CA ALA A 505 7.25 -2.48 -26.83
C ALA A 505 8.26 -1.74 -27.71
N ARG A 506 7.85 -0.60 -28.28
CA ARG A 506 8.73 0.24 -29.11
C ARG A 506 9.65 1.12 -28.25
N ILE A 507 9.16 1.59 -27.11
CA ILE A 507 9.93 2.39 -26.15
C ILE A 507 11.04 1.55 -25.51
N GLU A 508 10.79 0.29 -25.16
CA GLU A 508 11.79 -0.65 -24.61
C GLU A 508 13.03 -0.86 -25.48
N ARG A 509 13.00 -0.45 -26.76
CA ARG A 509 14.13 -0.53 -27.69
C ARG A 509 14.44 0.81 -28.35
N ASP A 510 13.91 1.91 -27.83
CA ASP A 510 14.06 3.26 -28.35
C ASP A 510 13.71 3.38 -29.85
N ARG A 511 12.74 2.59 -30.32
CA ARG A 511 12.31 2.54 -31.73
C ARG A 511 11.13 3.47 -32.01
N TYR A 512 11.27 4.74 -31.62
CA TYR A 512 10.22 5.75 -31.74
C TYR A 512 9.77 5.99 -33.19
N LEU A 513 10.68 5.94 -34.16
CA LEU A 513 10.29 6.10 -35.57
C LEU A 513 9.42 4.93 -36.07
N SER A 514 9.70 3.71 -35.61
CA SER A 514 8.81 2.56 -35.86
C SER A 514 7.45 2.75 -35.19
N LEU A 515 7.41 3.24 -33.95
CA LEU A 515 6.16 3.56 -33.26
C LEU A 515 5.28 4.53 -34.08
N PHE A 516 5.86 5.63 -34.58
CA PHE A 516 5.10 6.63 -35.35
C PHE A 516 4.67 6.12 -36.73
N THR A 517 5.50 5.32 -37.40
CA THR A 517 5.19 4.77 -38.73
C THR A 517 4.15 3.64 -38.68
N GLU A 518 4.09 2.90 -37.58
CA GLU A 518 3.17 1.77 -37.36
C GLU A 518 1.83 2.19 -36.74
N SER A 519 1.72 3.44 -36.27
CA SER A 519 0.49 3.95 -35.66
C SER A 519 -0.54 4.37 -36.69
N ASP A 520 -1.76 3.86 -36.53
CA ASP A 520 -2.92 4.29 -37.32
C ASP A 520 -3.48 5.64 -36.83
N ASP A 521 -3.17 6.04 -35.59
CA ASP A 521 -3.57 7.29 -34.95
C ASP A 521 -2.32 7.99 -34.36
N VAL A 522 -1.55 8.61 -35.25
CA VAL A 522 -0.31 9.33 -34.89
C VAL A 522 -0.59 10.43 -33.85
N GLU A 523 -1.72 11.14 -33.97
CA GLU A 523 -2.11 12.16 -32.98
C GLU A 523 -2.31 11.53 -31.60
N GLY A 524 -3.09 10.44 -31.52
CA GLY A 524 -3.32 9.70 -30.29
C GLY A 524 -2.04 9.18 -29.66
N THR A 525 -1.12 8.61 -30.45
CA THR A 525 0.17 8.10 -29.97
C THR A 525 1.04 9.20 -29.38
N ILE A 526 1.21 10.32 -30.09
CA ILE A 526 2.05 11.44 -29.59
C ILE A 526 1.38 12.10 -28.37
N ARG A 527 0.05 12.18 -28.34
CA ARG A 527 -0.68 12.66 -27.15
C ARG A 527 -0.44 11.75 -25.94
N THR A 528 -0.44 10.43 -26.11
CA THR A 528 -0.12 9.49 -25.02
C THR A 528 1.31 9.71 -24.51
N LEU A 529 2.29 9.83 -25.41
CA LEU A 529 3.67 10.17 -25.01
C LEU A 529 3.71 11.51 -24.25
N CYS A 530 2.95 12.51 -24.71
CA CYS A 530 2.83 13.80 -24.04
C CYS A 530 2.29 13.67 -22.61
N HIS A 531 1.30 12.80 -22.38
CA HIS A 531 0.82 12.55 -21.02
C HIS A 531 1.92 11.92 -20.17
N TRP A 532 2.62 10.90 -20.64
CA TRP A 532 3.69 10.24 -19.85
C TRP A 532 4.82 11.18 -19.47
N VAL A 533 5.29 12.01 -20.41
CA VAL A 533 6.39 12.93 -20.10
C VAL A 533 6.01 13.99 -19.08
N PHE A 534 4.77 14.49 -19.08
CA PHE A 534 4.30 15.50 -18.12
C PHE A 534 3.68 14.91 -16.84
N GLN A 535 3.48 13.60 -16.77
CA GLN A 535 3.09 12.87 -15.55
C GLN A 535 4.29 12.22 -14.84
N ASP A 536 5.50 12.37 -15.37
CA ASP A 536 6.71 11.70 -14.86
C ASP A 536 6.60 10.15 -14.93
N GLU A 537 5.91 9.65 -15.96
CA GLU A 537 5.73 8.20 -16.23
C GLU A 537 6.56 7.71 -17.43
N PHE A 538 7.23 8.62 -18.14
CA PHE A 538 8.06 8.25 -19.29
C PHE A 538 9.40 7.65 -18.85
N TYR A 539 9.68 6.42 -19.28
CA TYR A 539 10.87 5.65 -18.89
C TYR A 539 11.84 5.35 -20.04
N GLY A 540 11.57 5.86 -21.25
CA GLY A 540 12.41 5.64 -22.43
C GLY A 540 13.61 6.58 -22.54
N ASP A 541 14.49 6.37 -23.53
CA ASP A 541 15.61 7.28 -23.79
C ASP A 541 15.15 8.61 -24.44
N VAL A 542 15.29 9.69 -23.68
CA VAL A 542 14.89 11.05 -24.09
C VAL A 542 15.64 11.52 -25.35
N GLN A 543 16.93 11.19 -25.47
CA GLN A 543 17.75 11.61 -26.60
C GLN A 543 17.32 10.92 -27.90
N SER A 544 16.99 9.63 -27.84
CA SER A 544 16.51 8.86 -28.99
C SER A 544 15.12 9.31 -29.43
N LEU A 545 14.24 9.66 -28.49
CA LEU A 545 12.93 10.26 -28.78
C LEU A 545 13.08 11.61 -29.48
N LEU A 546 13.92 12.51 -28.97
CA LEU A 546 14.23 13.79 -29.62
C LEU A 546 14.81 13.58 -31.03
N THR A 547 15.76 12.65 -31.17
CA THR A 547 16.37 12.32 -32.46
C THR A 547 15.34 11.85 -33.47
N ALA A 548 14.34 11.06 -33.05
CA ALA A 548 13.27 10.59 -33.91
C ALA A 548 12.39 11.75 -34.42
N PHE A 549 12.07 12.73 -33.56
CA PHE A 549 11.31 13.91 -33.94
C PHE A 549 12.06 14.82 -34.92
N GLU A 550 13.39 14.84 -34.89
CA GLU A 550 14.22 15.65 -35.78
C GLU A 550 14.54 14.98 -37.13
N THR A 551 13.95 13.80 -37.41
CA THR A 551 14.15 13.11 -38.69
C THR A 551 13.27 13.66 -39.82
N HIS A 552 13.78 13.57 -41.05
CA HIS A 552 13.01 13.92 -42.24
C HIS A 552 11.75 13.06 -42.41
N GLU A 553 11.78 11.81 -41.95
CA GLU A 553 10.63 10.91 -42.00
C GLU A 553 9.51 11.39 -41.07
N MET A 554 9.86 11.92 -39.89
CA MET A 554 8.88 12.53 -39.00
C MET A 554 8.22 13.78 -39.61
N ASP A 555 8.98 14.63 -40.32
CA ASP A 555 8.41 15.77 -41.05
C ASP A 555 7.32 15.32 -42.05
N GLU A 556 7.55 14.21 -42.76
CA GLU A 556 6.58 13.63 -43.70
C GLU A 556 5.33 13.11 -42.97
N ILE A 557 5.51 12.43 -41.83
CA ILE A 557 4.42 11.92 -40.98
C ILE A 557 3.54 13.06 -40.44
N LEU A 558 4.15 14.11 -39.88
CA LEU A 558 3.45 15.27 -39.32
C LEU A 558 2.77 16.10 -40.41
N SER A 559 3.39 16.21 -41.60
CA SER A 559 2.77 16.86 -42.76
C SER A 559 1.49 16.14 -43.21
N ALA A 560 1.43 14.82 -43.04
CA ALA A 560 0.22 14.03 -43.30
C ALA A 560 -0.81 14.09 -42.16
N ASN A 561 -0.36 14.38 -40.92
CA ASN A 561 -1.17 14.40 -39.70
C ASN A 561 -1.03 15.73 -38.94
N PRO A 562 -1.53 16.86 -39.49
CA PRO A 562 -1.26 18.19 -38.93
C PRO A 562 -1.78 18.40 -37.50
N ASN A 563 -2.78 17.64 -37.07
CA ASN A 563 -3.30 17.73 -35.70
C ASN A 563 -2.35 17.12 -34.65
N ALA A 564 -1.39 16.28 -35.06
CA ALA A 564 -0.39 15.70 -34.16
C ALA A 564 0.74 16.68 -33.85
N GLN A 565 0.89 17.74 -34.66
CA GLN A 565 1.99 18.70 -34.55
C GLN A 565 2.06 19.43 -33.20
N PRO A 566 0.96 19.94 -32.61
CA PRO A 566 1.05 20.61 -31.30
C PRO A 566 1.54 19.68 -30.20
N TRP A 567 1.06 18.42 -30.18
CA TRP A 567 1.50 17.42 -29.22
C TRP A 567 2.99 17.10 -29.37
N GLU A 568 3.48 16.98 -30.61
CA GLU A 568 4.90 16.78 -30.88
C GLU A 568 5.75 17.95 -30.36
N ILE A 569 5.32 19.20 -30.59
CA ILE A 569 6.00 20.38 -30.07
C ILE A 569 6.10 20.33 -28.54
N GLY A 570 5.05 19.88 -27.85
CA GLY A 570 5.05 19.68 -26.41
C GLY A 570 6.10 18.66 -25.95
N VAL A 571 6.10 17.46 -26.53
CA VAL A 571 7.07 16.39 -26.18
C VAL A 571 8.50 16.80 -26.54
N ARG A 572 8.73 17.39 -27.72
CA ARG A 572 10.04 17.89 -28.14
C ARG A 572 10.56 18.97 -27.20
N GLY A 573 9.68 19.90 -26.80
CA GLY A 573 10.00 20.94 -25.83
C GLY A 573 10.40 20.36 -24.47
N TRP A 574 9.70 19.33 -24.01
CA TRP A 574 10.05 18.59 -22.80
C TRP A 574 11.39 17.84 -22.94
N CYS A 575 11.62 17.11 -24.03
CA CYS A 575 12.91 16.43 -24.26
C CYS A 575 14.09 17.39 -24.21
N ARG A 576 13.95 18.57 -24.84
CA ARG A 576 14.98 19.62 -24.80
C ARG A 576 15.14 20.22 -23.41
N HIS A 577 14.09 20.26 -22.60
CA HIS A 577 14.18 20.68 -21.20
C HIS A 577 15.03 19.69 -20.39
N GLU A 578 14.71 18.40 -20.46
CA GLU A 578 15.42 17.32 -19.75
C GLU A 578 16.88 17.19 -20.18
N LEU A 579 17.19 17.49 -21.45
CA LEU A 579 18.54 17.50 -21.99
C LEU A 579 19.31 18.81 -21.72
N ASP A 580 18.80 19.69 -20.84
CA ASP A 580 19.37 21.01 -20.49
C ASP A 580 19.51 21.99 -21.68
N GLU A 581 18.81 21.75 -22.79
CA GLU A 581 18.76 22.62 -23.98
C GLU A 581 17.70 23.72 -23.84
N HIS A 582 17.67 24.40 -22.69
CA HIS A 582 16.58 25.32 -22.31
C HIS A 582 16.30 26.45 -23.32
N ASP A 583 17.34 26.95 -24.01
CA ASP A 583 17.18 27.98 -25.05
C ASP A 583 16.34 27.49 -26.24
N LEU A 584 16.43 26.19 -26.56
CA LEU A 584 15.65 25.53 -27.62
C LEU A 584 14.30 25.01 -27.09
N ALA A 585 14.24 24.57 -25.83
CA ALA A 585 13.01 24.11 -25.18
C ALA A 585 11.98 25.24 -25.02
N LEU A 586 12.44 26.44 -24.64
CA LEU A 586 11.55 27.56 -24.33
C LEU A 586 10.55 27.91 -25.45
N PRO A 587 10.95 28.13 -26.72
CA PRO A 587 10.00 28.44 -27.78
C PRO A 587 8.98 27.31 -28.02
N ASP A 588 9.42 26.04 -27.97
CA ASP A 588 8.53 24.88 -28.15
C ASP A 588 7.50 24.78 -27.03
N LEU A 589 7.94 24.81 -25.76
CA LEU A 589 7.05 24.76 -24.60
C LEU A 589 6.08 25.95 -24.55
N THR A 590 6.54 27.15 -24.94
CA THR A 590 5.68 28.34 -25.01
C THR A 590 4.57 28.15 -26.04
N GLU A 591 4.90 27.67 -27.24
CA GLU A 591 3.94 27.41 -28.30
C GLU A 591 2.92 26.34 -27.89
N PHE A 592 3.38 25.25 -27.28
CA PHE A 592 2.52 24.16 -26.82
C PHE A 592 1.53 24.61 -25.73
N VAL A 593 2.02 25.32 -24.69
CA VAL A 593 1.17 25.81 -23.60
C VAL A 593 0.17 26.86 -24.08
N ASP A 594 0.58 27.76 -24.98
CA ASP A 594 -0.33 28.76 -25.57
C ASP A 594 -1.45 28.07 -26.38
N TRP A 595 -1.09 27.01 -27.11
CA TRP A 595 -2.05 26.17 -27.83
C TRP A 595 -3.01 25.44 -26.87
N LEU A 596 -2.50 24.70 -25.88
CA LEU A 596 -3.31 23.98 -24.88
C LEU A 596 -4.31 24.90 -24.18
N SER A 597 -3.85 26.09 -23.77
CA SER A 597 -4.69 27.09 -23.10
C SER A 597 -5.82 27.57 -24.01
N SER A 598 -5.58 27.67 -25.33
CA SER A 598 -6.60 28.07 -26.30
C SER A 598 -7.64 26.96 -26.56
N GLU A 599 -7.21 25.69 -26.56
CA GLU A 599 -8.08 24.53 -26.73
C GLU A 599 -8.93 24.23 -25.48
N ALA A 600 -8.39 24.43 -24.27
CA ALA A 600 -9.18 24.26 -23.05
C ALA A 600 -10.35 25.27 -22.95
N ILE A 601 -10.19 26.46 -23.53
CA ILE A 601 -11.27 27.46 -23.62
C ILE A 601 -12.37 27.00 -24.57
N THR A 602 -12.02 26.34 -25.69
CA THR A 602 -13.01 25.84 -26.65
C THR A 602 -13.68 24.54 -26.16
N ALA A 603 -12.95 23.67 -25.45
CA ALA A 603 -13.45 22.41 -24.93
C ALA A 603 -14.43 22.58 -23.75
N ASN A 604 -14.23 23.58 -22.88
CA ASN A 604 -15.15 23.89 -21.77
C ASN A 604 -16.56 24.34 -22.21
N GLU A 605 -16.76 24.61 -23.51
CA GLU A 605 -18.09 24.82 -24.09
C GLU A 605 -18.77 23.50 -24.54
N SER A 606 -18.06 22.36 -24.51
CA SER A 606 -18.54 21.03 -24.87
C SER A 606 -18.50 20.06 -23.67
N THR A 607 -19.67 19.69 -23.16
CA THR A 607 -19.89 18.95 -21.90
C THR A 607 -19.55 17.44 -21.92
N ASN A 608 -18.47 17.01 -22.59
CA ASN A 608 -18.07 15.59 -22.59
C ASN A 608 -16.81 15.42 -21.72
N GLY A 609 -17.01 15.09 -20.44
CA GLY A 609 -15.97 15.10 -19.41
C GLY A 609 -15.22 13.79 -19.23
N ASP A 610 -14.21 13.52 -20.06
CA ASP A 610 -13.30 12.38 -19.85
C ASP A 610 -11.80 12.72 -19.74
N SER A 611 -11.41 14.00 -19.72
CA SER A 611 -10.14 14.41 -19.12
C SER A 611 -10.20 15.89 -18.78
N ASP A 612 -9.87 16.25 -17.54
CA ASP A 612 -9.67 17.65 -17.19
C ASP A 612 -8.34 18.10 -17.81
N PRO A 613 -8.30 18.94 -18.85
CA PRO A 613 -7.03 19.37 -19.46
C PRO A 613 -6.19 20.23 -18.49
N GLN A 614 -6.76 20.63 -17.35
CA GLN A 614 -6.11 21.52 -16.40
C GLN A 614 -4.82 20.93 -15.83
N TRP A 615 -4.78 19.62 -15.51
CA TRP A 615 -3.56 19.03 -14.94
C TRP A 615 -2.39 19.10 -15.94
N LEU A 616 -2.64 18.84 -17.22
CA LEU A 616 -1.61 18.89 -18.25
C LEU A 616 -1.14 20.33 -18.49
N ILE A 617 -2.08 21.29 -18.48
CA ILE A 617 -1.75 22.72 -18.55
C ILE A 617 -0.85 23.10 -17.37
N ASP A 618 -1.17 22.65 -16.16
CA ASP A 618 -0.43 22.98 -14.95
C ASP A 618 0.98 22.39 -14.98
N SER A 619 1.13 21.11 -15.35
CA SER A 619 2.43 20.44 -15.52
C SER A 619 3.28 21.08 -16.62
N SER A 620 2.72 21.35 -17.80
CA SER A 620 3.46 21.99 -18.89
C SER A 620 3.87 23.43 -18.56
N ASN A 621 3.03 24.17 -17.82
CA ASN A 621 3.39 25.50 -17.30
C ASN A 621 4.49 25.43 -16.24
N GLU A 622 4.53 24.37 -15.43
CA GLU A 622 5.60 24.11 -14.47
C GLU A 622 6.94 23.94 -15.20
N THR A 623 7.04 23.00 -16.14
CA THR A 623 8.24 22.78 -16.97
C THR A 623 8.65 24.04 -17.74
N LEU A 624 7.68 24.78 -18.29
CA LEU A 624 7.93 26.07 -18.95
C LEU A 624 8.52 27.10 -17.97
N THR A 625 7.97 27.17 -16.77
CA THR A 625 8.46 28.06 -15.71
C THR A 625 9.89 27.70 -15.33
N GLU A 626 10.19 26.43 -15.09
CA GLU A 626 11.55 25.95 -14.79
C GLU A 626 12.52 26.30 -15.91
N THR A 627 12.13 26.08 -17.17
CA THR A 627 12.91 26.47 -18.34
C THR A 627 13.21 27.98 -18.36
N MET A 628 12.21 28.83 -18.08
CA MET A 628 12.41 30.28 -17.98
C MET A 628 13.35 30.67 -16.83
N LEU A 629 13.22 30.03 -15.67
CA LEU A 629 14.07 30.27 -14.50
C LEU A 629 15.53 29.86 -14.77
N SER A 630 15.75 28.71 -15.40
CA SER A 630 17.08 28.23 -15.80
C SER A 630 17.80 29.17 -16.78
N LEU A 631 17.04 29.95 -17.56
CA LEU A 631 17.53 31.00 -18.48
C LEU A 631 17.61 32.40 -17.82
N GLY A 632 17.25 32.53 -16.55
CA GLY A 632 17.23 33.80 -15.81
C GLY A 632 16.13 34.78 -16.28
N LYS A 633 15.09 34.29 -16.96
CA LYS A 633 13.98 35.10 -17.50
C LYS A 633 12.90 35.39 -16.44
N TYR A 634 13.32 35.85 -15.27
CA TYR A 634 12.45 36.12 -14.10
C TYR A 634 11.29 37.08 -14.40
N ARG A 635 11.54 38.06 -15.27
CA ARG A 635 10.52 39.03 -15.68
C ARG A 635 9.43 38.37 -16.51
N ASP A 636 9.79 37.46 -17.40
CA ASP A 636 8.86 36.77 -18.29
C ASP A 636 7.94 35.85 -17.49
N VAL A 637 8.45 35.20 -16.43
CA VAL A 637 7.63 34.44 -15.47
C VAL A 637 6.58 35.32 -14.78
N VAL A 638 6.96 36.53 -14.34
CA VAL A 638 6.01 37.48 -13.72
C VAL A 638 4.99 38.02 -14.71
N GLU A 639 5.40 38.32 -15.94
CA GLU A 639 4.51 38.82 -16.98
C GLU A 639 3.51 37.76 -17.44
N ARG A 640 3.92 36.49 -17.50
CA ARG A 640 3.07 35.36 -17.92
C ARG A 640 2.18 34.85 -16.79
N PHE A 641 2.69 34.76 -15.57
CA PHE A 641 1.99 34.19 -14.41
C PHE A 641 1.89 35.18 -13.24
N PRO A 642 1.27 36.36 -13.43
CA PRO A 642 1.26 37.41 -12.40
C PRO A 642 0.50 37.01 -11.14
N ASN A 643 -0.49 36.11 -11.26
CA ASN A 643 -1.44 35.80 -10.20
C ASN A 643 -1.34 34.34 -9.72
N HIS A 644 -0.36 33.56 -10.20
CA HIS A 644 -0.24 32.14 -9.89
C HIS A 644 0.77 31.90 -8.76
N ALA A 645 0.28 31.58 -7.56
CA ALA A 645 1.12 31.49 -6.37
C ALA A 645 2.20 30.40 -6.43
N GLY A 646 1.92 29.26 -7.09
CA GLY A 646 2.87 28.15 -7.28
C GLY A 646 4.13 28.58 -8.04
N TYR A 647 3.99 28.96 -9.32
CA TYR A 647 5.08 29.48 -10.16
C TYR A 647 5.81 30.69 -9.56
N GLN A 648 5.08 31.60 -8.88
CA GLN A 648 5.71 32.70 -8.16
C GLN A 648 6.55 32.21 -6.98
N SER A 649 6.18 31.11 -6.33
CA SER A 649 7.00 30.46 -5.29
C SER A 649 8.25 29.81 -5.85
N MET A 650 8.16 29.14 -7.00
CA MET A 650 9.33 28.60 -7.72
C MET A 650 10.32 29.71 -8.05
N LEU A 651 9.81 30.84 -8.55
CA LEU A 651 10.61 32.05 -8.81
C LEU A 651 11.29 32.60 -7.54
N VAL A 652 10.59 32.65 -6.40
CA VAL A 652 11.21 33.09 -5.13
C VAL A 652 12.37 32.16 -4.76
N ASN A 653 12.15 30.85 -4.84
CA ASN A 653 13.14 29.85 -4.47
C ASN A 653 14.38 29.93 -5.38
N ASP A 654 14.18 30.01 -6.70
CA ASP A 654 15.29 30.19 -7.64
C ASP A 654 16.03 31.51 -7.39
N LEU A 655 15.33 32.64 -7.28
CA LEU A 655 15.98 33.94 -6.99
C LEU A 655 16.80 33.93 -5.68
N MET A 656 16.35 33.22 -4.64
CA MET A 656 17.11 33.03 -3.40
C MET A 656 18.40 32.24 -3.64
N VAL A 657 18.35 31.17 -4.45
CA VAL A 657 19.53 30.39 -4.87
C VAL A 657 20.51 31.23 -5.70
N GLN A 658 19.99 32.07 -6.60
CA GLN A 658 20.79 32.96 -7.44
C GLN A 658 21.46 34.10 -6.65
N GLY A 659 20.98 34.35 -5.42
CA GLY A 659 21.60 35.23 -4.44
C GLY A 659 21.11 36.69 -4.46
N LYS A 660 21.65 37.47 -3.51
CA LYS A 660 21.17 38.83 -3.15
C LYS A 660 21.06 39.79 -4.33
N GLU A 661 22.02 39.75 -5.26
CA GLU A 661 22.05 40.68 -6.39
C GLU A 661 20.89 40.43 -7.37
N SER A 662 20.57 39.17 -7.65
CA SER A 662 19.42 38.78 -8.48
C SER A 662 18.11 39.20 -7.81
N VAL A 663 18.00 39.01 -6.51
CA VAL A 663 16.85 39.47 -5.70
C VAL A 663 16.68 40.98 -5.78
N VAL A 664 17.75 41.76 -5.60
CA VAL A 664 17.68 43.24 -5.70
C VAL A 664 17.26 43.68 -7.09
N ALA A 665 17.86 43.12 -8.14
CA ALA A 665 17.49 43.44 -9.52
C ALA A 665 16.01 43.15 -9.81
N PHE A 666 15.50 42.02 -9.31
CA PHE A 666 14.09 41.66 -9.43
C PHE A 666 13.16 42.62 -8.67
N LEU A 667 13.51 42.98 -7.43
CA LEU A 667 12.73 43.92 -6.62
C LEU A 667 12.68 45.33 -7.25
N ASP A 668 13.77 45.77 -7.88
CA ASP A 668 13.80 47.04 -8.62
C ASP A 668 12.92 46.97 -9.88
N ALA A 669 13.00 45.86 -10.64
CA ALA A 669 12.23 45.67 -11.87
C ALA A 669 10.71 45.56 -11.63
N THR A 670 10.29 45.04 -10.48
CA THR A 670 8.87 44.80 -10.17
C THR A 670 8.24 45.88 -9.27
N GLN A 671 8.93 47.01 -9.04
CA GLN A 671 8.49 48.03 -8.05
C GLN A 671 7.09 48.61 -8.35
N THR A 672 6.72 48.67 -9.63
CA THR A 672 5.44 49.22 -10.08
C THR A 672 4.32 48.19 -10.14
N ALA A 673 4.61 46.90 -9.90
CA ALA A 673 3.60 45.84 -9.96
C ALA A 673 2.64 45.94 -8.76
N THR A 674 1.33 45.87 -9.04
CA THR A 674 0.28 46.01 -8.03
C THR A 674 -0.42 44.70 -7.67
N ASP A 675 -0.13 43.61 -8.37
CA ASP A 675 -0.78 42.33 -8.13
C ASP A 675 -0.49 41.79 -6.70
N PRO A 676 -1.50 41.27 -5.96
CA PRO A 676 -1.30 40.72 -4.63
C PRO A 676 -0.26 39.59 -4.55
N VAL A 677 -0.19 38.70 -5.54
CA VAL A 677 0.76 37.57 -5.54
C VAL A 677 2.17 38.09 -5.82
N ILE A 678 2.35 39.02 -6.76
CA ILE A 678 3.65 39.69 -6.95
C ILE A 678 4.06 40.46 -5.68
N LYS A 679 3.12 41.10 -5.00
CA LYS A 679 3.39 41.77 -3.72
C LYS A 679 3.80 40.78 -2.63
N LEU A 680 3.24 39.58 -2.61
CA LEU A 680 3.68 38.47 -1.75
C LEU A 680 5.11 38.05 -2.10
N THR A 681 5.41 37.75 -3.36
CA THR A 681 6.76 37.43 -3.88
C THR A 681 7.78 38.47 -3.43
N ARG A 682 7.49 39.76 -3.67
CA ARG A 682 8.36 40.87 -3.26
C ARG A 682 8.57 40.91 -1.74
N THR A 683 7.50 40.71 -0.96
CA THR A 683 7.59 40.73 0.50
C THR A 683 8.46 39.58 1.04
N ARG A 684 8.34 38.37 0.45
CA ARG A 684 9.21 37.22 0.78
C ARG A 684 10.68 37.50 0.46
N LEU A 685 10.95 38.09 -0.70
CA LEU A 685 12.30 38.47 -1.12
C LEU A 685 12.91 39.62 -0.29
N GLU A 686 12.08 40.59 0.13
CA GLU A 686 12.48 41.63 1.09
C GLU A 686 12.82 41.01 2.47
N ALA A 687 12.07 39.99 2.90
CA ALA A 687 12.36 39.24 4.12
C ALA A 687 13.72 38.53 4.02
N PHE A 688 13.97 37.83 2.92
CA PHE A 688 15.26 37.22 2.62
C PHE A 688 16.42 38.23 2.66
N LEU A 689 16.28 39.40 2.02
CA LEU A 689 17.31 40.45 2.08
C LEU A 689 17.53 41.00 3.51
N SER A 690 16.52 40.93 4.37
CA SER A 690 16.63 41.32 5.78
C SER A 690 17.37 40.26 6.60
N VAL A 691 17.07 38.97 6.35
CA VAL A 691 17.81 37.81 6.88
C VAL A 691 19.28 37.88 6.49
N CYS A 692 19.57 38.17 5.21
CA CYS A 692 20.91 38.40 4.69
C CYS A 692 21.71 39.50 5.41
N LYS A 693 21.03 40.47 6.04
CA LYS A 693 21.63 41.57 6.81
C LYS A 693 21.71 41.28 8.31
N GLY A 694 21.13 40.17 8.77
CA GLY A 694 20.94 39.88 10.20
C GLY A 694 19.89 40.77 10.88
N ASP A 695 19.00 41.43 10.12
CA ASP A 695 17.92 42.27 10.67
C ASP A 695 16.67 41.42 10.97
N VAL A 696 16.73 40.71 12.09
CA VAL A 696 15.70 39.77 12.55
C VAL A 696 14.33 40.43 12.66
N SER A 697 14.27 41.64 13.23
CA SER A 697 12.99 42.31 13.48
C SER A 697 12.28 42.70 12.19
N THR A 698 13.03 43.22 11.21
CA THR A 698 12.48 43.54 9.90
C THR A 698 12.09 42.28 9.14
N ALA A 699 12.91 41.22 9.19
CA ALA A 699 12.60 39.93 8.56
C ALA A 699 11.30 39.32 9.11
N ASP A 700 11.13 39.26 10.43
CA ASP A 700 9.91 38.77 11.07
C ASP A 700 8.68 39.58 10.68
N SER A 701 8.79 40.92 10.69
CA SER A 701 7.69 41.79 10.27
C SER A 701 7.29 41.57 8.81
N LEU A 702 8.24 41.26 7.92
CA LEU A 702 7.99 40.99 6.51
C LEU A 702 7.37 39.61 6.32
N HIS A 703 7.81 38.59 7.05
CA HIS A 703 7.16 37.27 7.03
C HIS A 703 5.71 37.33 7.49
N ARG A 704 5.40 38.05 8.57
CA ARG A 704 4.02 38.27 9.01
C ARG A 704 3.19 39.03 7.99
N LYS A 705 3.79 40.01 7.33
CA LYS A 705 3.15 40.73 6.23
C LYS A 705 2.87 39.79 5.04
N ALA A 706 3.76 38.87 4.72
CA ALA A 706 3.55 37.85 3.68
C ALA A 706 2.38 36.92 4.04
N ILE A 707 2.34 36.40 5.28
CA ILE A 707 1.22 35.57 5.78
C ILE A 707 -0.10 36.36 5.69
N SER A 708 -0.13 37.60 6.16
CA SER A 708 -1.31 38.46 6.05
C SER A 708 -1.73 38.76 4.61
N ILE A 709 -0.83 38.71 3.62
CA ILE A 709 -1.20 38.85 2.21
C ILE A 709 -1.89 37.57 1.72
N VAL A 710 -1.38 36.38 2.09
CA VAL A 710 -2.01 35.09 1.76
C VAL A 710 -3.41 35.01 2.35
N ASP A 711 -3.57 35.33 3.64
CA ASP A 711 -4.87 35.36 4.35
C ASP A 711 -5.90 36.30 3.69
N GLN A 712 -5.46 37.25 2.84
CA GLN A 712 -6.31 38.21 2.13
C GLN A 712 -6.53 37.86 0.65
N ALA A 713 -5.70 37.01 0.05
CA ALA A 713 -5.60 36.85 -1.41
C ALA A 713 -6.31 35.60 -1.95
N ASP A 714 -6.29 34.48 -1.24
CA ASP A 714 -6.78 33.19 -1.78
C ASP A 714 -7.24 32.22 -0.67
N PRO A 715 -8.56 32.03 -0.45
CA PRO A 715 -9.09 31.10 0.55
C PRO A 715 -8.90 29.62 0.21
N GLU A 716 -8.77 29.26 -1.07
CA GLU A 716 -8.73 27.87 -1.51
C GLU A 716 -7.31 27.28 -1.35
N ASN A 717 -6.26 28.10 -1.54
CA ASN A 717 -4.86 27.70 -1.32
C ASN A 717 -4.23 28.28 -0.03
N GLU A 718 -5.02 28.92 0.84
CA GLU A 718 -4.54 29.62 2.05
C GLU A 718 -3.69 28.70 2.93
N HIS A 719 -4.15 27.47 3.15
CA HIS A 719 -3.56 26.57 4.13
C HIS A 719 -2.15 26.10 3.76
N SER A 720 -1.93 25.66 2.51
CA SER A 720 -0.65 25.14 2.04
C SER A 720 0.42 26.22 1.97
N LEU A 721 0.09 27.40 1.42
CA LEU A 721 1.00 28.54 1.35
C LEU A 721 1.35 29.09 2.74
N ARG A 722 0.38 29.14 3.65
CA ARG A 722 0.62 29.56 5.03
C ARG A 722 1.58 28.62 5.75
N LEU A 723 1.46 27.31 5.56
CA LEU A 723 2.38 26.31 6.10
C LEU A 723 3.81 26.57 5.61
N ILE A 724 3.99 26.76 4.30
CA ILE A 724 5.29 27.06 3.68
C ILE A 724 5.90 28.35 4.24
N LEU A 725 5.11 29.42 4.37
CA LEU A 725 5.58 30.70 4.90
C LEU A 725 5.96 30.63 6.38
N ASN A 726 5.16 29.94 7.20
CA ASN A 726 5.48 29.73 8.61
C ASN A 726 6.75 28.89 8.79
N ARG A 727 6.93 27.85 7.96
CA ARG A 727 8.16 27.05 7.93
C ARG A 727 9.37 27.92 7.55
N GLN A 728 9.29 28.72 6.49
CA GLN A 728 10.38 29.62 6.07
C GLN A 728 10.70 30.64 7.17
N ARG A 729 9.69 31.24 7.79
CA ARG A 729 9.85 32.17 8.91
C ARG A 729 10.60 31.53 10.08
N ALA A 730 10.26 30.28 10.42
CA ALA A 730 10.94 29.52 11.47
C ALA A 730 12.40 29.24 11.12
N ILE A 731 12.67 28.79 9.89
CA ILE A 731 14.02 28.53 9.38
C ILE A 731 14.87 29.82 9.45
N ASP A 732 14.36 30.93 8.90
CA ASP A 732 15.06 32.21 8.88
C ASP A 732 15.35 32.75 10.30
N SER A 733 14.46 32.46 11.24
CA SER A 733 14.64 32.80 12.66
C SER A 733 15.80 32.01 13.27
N VAL A 734 15.90 30.71 12.97
CA VAL A 734 17.01 29.86 13.41
C VAL A 734 18.31 30.28 12.75
N ILE A 735 18.31 30.57 11.44
CA ILE A 735 19.50 31.03 10.71
C ILE A 735 20.07 32.31 11.36
N ASN A 736 19.23 33.27 11.74
CA ASN A 736 19.69 34.49 12.40
C ASN A 736 19.88 34.37 13.92
N ARG A 737 19.70 33.18 14.52
CA ARG A 737 19.72 32.95 15.98
C ARG A 737 18.75 33.86 16.75
N ALA A 738 17.58 34.13 16.17
CA ALA A 738 16.53 34.90 16.80
C ALA A 738 16.01 34.16 18.05
N LEU A 739 15.91 34.89 19.17
CA LEU A 739 15.29 34.37 20.37
C LEU A 739 13.76 34.35 20.20
N PRO A 740 13.03 33.40 20.81
CA PRO A 740 11.57 33.38 20.74
C PRO A 740 10.88 34.63 21.31
N SER A 741 11.59 35.44 22.10
CA SER A 741 11.11 36.74 22.60
C SER A 741 11.22 37.88 21.59
N GLU A 742 12.03 37.70 20.54
CA GLU A 742 12.27 38.70 19.49
C GLU A 742 11.30 38.53 18.30
N ILE A 743 10.54 37.44 18.30
CA ILE A 743 9.58 37.05 17.25
C ILE A 743 8.17 37.25 17.80
N GLU A 744 7.34 38.00 17.09
CA GLU A 744 5.95 38.25 17.50
C GLU A 744 5.05 37.13 16.96
N MET A 745 4.61 36.20 17.81
CA MET A 745 3.84 35.03 17.38
C MET A 745 2.36 35.17 17.76
N ALA A 746 1.46 35.02 16.78
CA ALA A 746 0.04 34.83 17.04
C ALA A 746 -0.19 33.44 17.65
N GLU A 747 -1.18 33.30 18.54
CA GLU A 747 -1.45 32.02 19.24
C GLU A 747 -1.72 30.86 18.28
N ILE A 748 -2.36 31.12 17.13
CA ILE A 748 -2.73 30.09 16.15
C ILE A 748 -1.54 29.50 15.37
N ASP A 749 -0.49 30.30 15.12
CA ASP A 749 0.70 29.86 14.37
C ASP A 749 1.81 29.32 15.28
N LEU A 750 1.64 29.47 16.61
CA LEU A 750 2.67 29.22 17.60
C LEU A 750 3.19 27.78 17.60
N PRO A 751 2.36 26.71 17.60
CA PRO A 751 2.85 25.33 17.61
C PRO A 751 3.70 25.01 16.37
N LEU A 752 3.23 25.43 15.19
CA LEU A 752 3.87 25.15 13.91
C LEU A 752 5.23 25.84 13.77
N VAL A 753 5.32 27.13 14.14
CA VAL A 753 6.58 27.88 14.09
C VAL A 753 7.59 27.30 15.09
N ILE A 754 7.15 26.93 16.30
CA ILE A 754 8.01 26.29 17.30
C ILE A 754 8.53 24.95 16.78
N PHE A 755 7.65 24.11 16.23
CA PHE A 755 8.02 22.80 15.70
C PHE A 755 9.12 22.92 14.65
N HIS A 756 8.91 23.74 13.61
CA HIS A 756 9.89 23.92 12.54
C HIS A 756 11.18 24.62 13.00
N ALA A 757 11.10 25.55 13.96
CA ALA A 757 12.30 26.18 14.52
C ALA A 757 13.14 25.18 15.33
N VAL A 758 12.50 24.28 16.08
CA VAL A 758 13.23 23.22 16.80
C VAL A 758 13.80 22.20 15.82
N GLU A 759 13.03 21.78 14.82
CA GLU A 759 13.50 20.86 13.79
C GLU A 759 14.73 21.41 13.06
N GLU A 760 14.66 22.66 12.58
CA GLU A 760 15.79 23.30 11.92
C GLU A 760 16.98 23.47 12.87
N ALA A 761 16.76 23.89 14.11
CA ALA A 761 17.85 24.02 15.08
C ALA A 761 18.52 22.68 15.40
N ALA A 762 17.77 21.58 15.45
CA ALA A 762 18.32 20.23 15.62
C ALA A 762 19.14 19.80 14.41
N ARG A 763 18.62 20.01 13.20
CA ARG A 763 19.30 19.76 11.92
C ARG A 763 20.67 20.45 11.85
N LEU A 764 20.73 21.70 12.33
CA LEU A 764 21.97 22.49 12.35
C LEU A 764 22.89 22.20 13.54
N ASN A 765 22.56 21.24 14.40
CA ASN A 765 23.24 21.03 15.68
C ASN A 765 23.30 22.28 16.58
N ASP A 766 22.31 23.17 16.51
CA ASP A 766 22.24 24.42 17.25
C ASP A 766 21.63 24.24 18.66
N SER A 767 22.46 23.73 19.56
CA SER A 767 22.08 23.51 20.96
C SER A 767 21.71 24.78 21.73
N LYS A 768 22.10 25.97 21.27
CA LYS A 768 21.75 27.23 21.93
C LYS A 768 20.34 27.66 21.52
N THR A 769 20.05 27.66 20.23
CA THR A 769 18.72 27.98 19.72
C THR A 769 17.70 26.97 20.23
N MET A 770 17.98 25.66 20.16
CA MET A 770 17.07 24.66 20.74
C MET A 770 16.73 24.93 22.21
N ARG A 771 17.73 25.25 23.05
CA ARG A 771 17.47 25.61 24.47
C ARG A 771 16.63 26.87 24.64
N ALA A 772 16.82 27.87 23.79
CA ALA A 772 16.01 29.09 23.83
C ALA A 772 14.54 28.79 23.50
N TRP A 773 14.30 27.92 22.51
CA TRP A 773 12.97 27.52 22.07
C TRP A 773 12.29 26.51 23.01
N ALA A 774 13.05 25.68 23.73
CA ALA A 774 12.52 24.70 24.70
C ALA A 774 11.53 25.29 25.71
N GLN A 775 11.80 26.49 26.23
CA GLN A 775 10.95 27.15 27.22
C GLN A 775 9.55 27.50 26.67
N ARG A 776 9.42 27.67 25.35
CA ARG A 776 8.13 27.92 24.68
C ARG A 776 7.41 26.62 24.37
N VAL A 777 8.14 25.53 24.09
CA VAL A 777 7.58 24.19 23.89
C VAL A 777 6.83 23.73 25.14
N GLU A 778 7.38 23.99 26.33
CA GLU A 778 6.72 23.67 27.61
C GLU A 778 5.39 24.42 27.83
N ALA A 779 5.16 25.52 27.10
CA ALA A 779 3.92 26.28 27.16
C ALA A 779 2.87 25.82 26.14
N VAL A 780 3.23 24.94 25.20
CA VAL A 780 2.32 24.32 24.23
C VAL A 780 1.80 23.00 24.83
N ASP A 781 0.50 22.75 24.67
CA ASP A 781 -0.21 21.63 25.29
C ASP A 781 0.52 20.28 25.08
N SER A 782 0.72 19.52 26.17
CA SER A 782 1.57 18.33 26.22
C SER A 782 0.98 17.11 25.52
N ASP A 783 -0.32 17.16 25.22
CA ASP A 783 -1.06 16.07 24.60
C ASP A 783 -1.01 16.13 23.05
N ASN A 784 -0.32 17.14 22.48
CA ASN A 784 -0.13 17.27 21.04
C ASN A 784 1.06 16.42 20.54
N VAL A 785 0.85 15.70 19.43
CA VAL A 785 1.86 14.94 18.67
C VAL A 785 3.12 15.77 18.39
N ASP A 786 2.97 17.07 18.13
CA ASP A 786 4.07 17.99 17.89
C ASP A 786 5.06 18.05 19.07
N HIS A 787 4.58 17.97 20.31
CA HIS A 787 5.41 18.03 21.52
C HIS A 787 6.35 16.81 21.60
N VAL A 788 5.84 15.62 21.28
CA VAL A 788 6.61 14.38 21.26
C VAL A 788 7.69 14.43 20.18
N MET A 789 7.34 14.95 19.00
CA MET A 789 8.30 15.13 17.91
C MET A 789 9.39 16.14 18.26
N ILE A 790 9.02 17.27 18.88
CA ILE A 790 9.97 18.25 19.38
C ILE A 790 10.95 17.62 20.37
N LYS A 791 10.47 16.88 21.38
CA LYS A 791 11.34 16.17 22.35
C LYS A 791 12.27 15.17 21.67
N THR A 792 11.81 14.51 20.61
CA THR A 792 12.63 13.59 19.81
C THR A 792 13.79 14.33 19.15
N ARG A 793 13.55 15.51 18.56
CA ARG A 793 14.60 16.37 18.00
C ARG A 793 15.62 16.81 19.05
N PHE A 794 15.19 17.13 20.27
CA PHE A 794 16.12 17.36 21.39
C PHE A 794 16.97 16.12 21.69
N ALA A 795 16.35 14.95 21.75
CA ALA A 795 17.04 13.71 22.05
C ALA A 795 18.11 13.36 20.99
N GLU A 796 17.82 13.62 19.71
CA GLU A 796 18.74 13.43 18.58
C GLU A 796 19.96 14.33 18.69
N LEU A 797 19.74 15.63 18.91
CA LEU A 797 20.83 16.58 19.13
C LEU A 797 21.72 16.14 20.32
N ARG A 798 21.10 15.74 21.43
CA ARG A 798 21.83 15.26 22.62
C ARG A 798 22.62 14.01 22.32
N PHE A 799 22.06 13.08 21.55
CA PHE A 799 22.73 11.85 21.16
C PHE A 799 23.94 12.15 20.27
N ALA A 800 23.77 12.99 19.24
CA ALA A 800 24.86 13.43 18.36
C ALA A 800 25.98 14.15 19.14
N GLY A 801 25.62 14.90 20.19
CA GLY A 801 26.58 15.55 21.09
C GLY A 801 27.23 14.63 22.15
N GLY A 802 26.86 13.34 22.22
CA GLY A 802 27.38 12.38 23.21
C GLY A 802 26.73 12.48 24.59
N GLN A 803 25.62 13.21 24.72
CA GLN A 803 24.88 13.41 25.97
C GLN A 803 23.80 12.33 26.16
N TYR A 804 24.19 11.07 26.07
CA TYR A 804 23.28 9.91 26.01
C TYR A 804 22.32 9.81 27.21
N GLY A 805 22.74 10.27 28.40
CA GLY A 805 21.88 10.33 29.59
C GLY A 805 20.65 11.21 29.39
N GLU A 806 20.86 12.42 28.86
CA GLU A 806 19.78 13.36 28.57
C GLU A 806 18.87 12.85 27.45
N THR A 807 19.42 12.18 26.43
CA THR A 807 18.65 11.51 25.36
C THR A 807 17.67 10.49 25.96
N VAL A 808 18.12 9.63 26.87
CA VAL A 808 17.26 8.63 27.53
C VAL A 808 16.19 9.31 28.39
N GLU A 809 16.52 10.37 29.12
CA GLU A 809 15.56 11.11 29.94
C GLU A 809 14.45 11.73 29.08
N LEU A 810 14.81 12.46 28.02
CA LEU A 810 13.86 13.10 27.09
C LEU A 810 12.90 12.09 26.45
N LEU A 811 13.42 10.94 26.02
CA LEU A 811 12.61 9.87 25.41
C LEU A 811 11.79 9.07 26.45
N SER A 812 12.19 9.06 27.72
CA SER A 812 11.39 8.42 28.78
C SER A 812 10.14 9.24 29.09
N GLU A 813 10.29 10.57 29.14
CA GLU A 813 9.17 11.47 29.41
C GLU A 813 8.11 11.44 28.30
N SER A 814 8.52 11.28 27.04
CA SER A 814 7.57 11.10 25.93
C SER A 814 6.79 9.79 26.02
N GLN A 815 7.33 8.77 26.70
CA GLN A 815 6.66 7.48 26.91
C GLN A 815 5.43 7.58 27.82
N LEU A 816 5.49 8.45 28.83
CA LEU A 816 4.47 8.54 29.88
C LEU A 816 3.20 9.25 29.40
N ASN A 817 3.26 9.97 28.27
CA ASN A 817 2.18 10.85 27.80
C ASN A 817 1.51 10.38 26.50
N GLY A 818 2.01 9.33 25.83
CA GLY A 818 1.43 8.81 24.58
C GLY A 818 0.80 7.42 24.76
N SER A 819 -0.36 7.17 24.13
CA SER A 819 -0.84 5.80 23.92
C SER A 819 0.20 5.00 23.13
N GLU A 820 0.41 3.72 23.47
CA GLU A 820 1.53 2.89 22.98
C GLU A 820 1.69 2.81 21.45
N GLY A 821 0.69 3.22 20.67
CA GLY A 821 0.73 3.26 19.20
C GLY A 821 1.60 4.36 18.55
N TYR A 822 2.11 5.34 19.31
CA TYR A 822 2.81 6.51 18.72
C TYR A 822 4.35 6.47 18.74
N TRP A 823 4.98 5.42 19.27
CA TRP A 823 6.45 5.33 19.20
C TRP A 823 6.88 4.97 17.77
N SER A 824 7.38 5.97 17.05
CA SER A 824 8.11 5.73 15.81
C SER A 824 9.30 4.80 16.10
N ASN A 825 9.60 3.87 15.20
CA ASN A 825 10.77 2.99 15.30
C ASN A 825 12.06 3.80 15.56
N ARG A 826 12.13 5.02 15.00
CA ARG A 826 13.21 5.99 15.20
C ARG A 826 13.45 6.34 16.68
N GLN A 827 12.40 6.63 17.47
CA GLN A 827 12.55 6.94 18.90
C GLN A 827 13.03 5.73 19.69
N ARG A 828 12.51 4.53 19.38
CA ARG A 828 12.90 3.28 20.03
C ARG A 828 14.37 3.01 19.76
N GLU A 829 14.79 3.06 18.50
CA GLU A 829 16.20 2.88 18.12
C GLU A 829 17.12 3.89 18.80
N LEU A 830 16.77 5.18 18.77
CA LEU A 830 17.58 6.21 19.41
C LEU A 830 17.75 5.96 20.93
N ARG A 831 16.67 5.57 21.62
CA ARG A 831 16.72 5.20 23.04
C ARG A 831 17.59 3.97 23.27
N LYS A 832 17.41 2.90 22.48
CA LYS A 832 18.20 1.66 22.57
C LYS A 832 19.68 1.99 22.46
N GLN A 833 20.08 2.71 21.42
CA GLN A 833 21.46 3.11 21.18
C GLN A 833 22.00 3.95 22.35
N ALA A 834 21.22 4.92 22.86
CA ALA A 834 21.63 5.74 24.00
C ALA A 834 21.83 4.93 25.29
N LEU A 835 20.96 3.96 25.59
CA LEU A 835 21.11 3.06 26.73
C LEU A 835 22.35 2.19 26.61
N LEU A 836 22.65 1.69 25.41
CA LEU A 836 23.84 0.88 25.16
C LEU A 836 25.13 1.70 25.32
N GLU A 837 25.16 2.94 24.84
CA GLU A 837 26.30 3.85 25.06
C GLU A 837 26.53 4.20 26.53
N LEU A 838 25.47 4.18 27.35
CA LEU A 838 25.58 4.32 28.81
C LEU A 838 25.99 3.02 29.52
N GLY A 839 26.21 1.91 28.79
CA GLY A 839 26.45 0.58 29.37
C GLY A 839 25.24 0.02 30.13
N LYS A 840 24.02 0.55 29.88
CA LYS A 840 22.77 0.17 30.55
C LYS A 840 22.00 -0.91 29.77
N SER A 841 22.70 -1.87 29.20
CA SER A 841 22.11 -3.02 28.50
C SER A 841 21.11 -3.81 29.35
N ASP A 842 21.32 -3.88 30.68
CA ASP A 842 20.40 -4.60 31.58
C ASP A 842 19.07 -3.85 31.73
N VAL A 843 19.10 -2.51 31.68
CA VAL A 843 17.89 -1.68 31.68
C VAL A 843 17.12 -1.91 30.38
N LEU A 844 17.81 -1.87 29.24
CA LEU A 844 17.22 -2.14 27.92
C LEU A 844 16.52 -3.50 27.87
N LEU A 845 17.20 -4.57 28.33
CA LEU A 845 16.62 -5.91 28.40
C LEU A 845 15.43 -5.95 29.39
N SER A 846 15.54 -5.28 30.53
CA SER A 846 14.45 -5.25 31.51
C SER A 846 13.20 -4.52 30.99
N GLU A 847 13.35 -3.41 30.24
CA GLU A 847 12.23 -2.69 29.62
C GLU A 847 11.50 -3.60 28.64
N LEU A 848 12.25 -4.32 27.79
CA LEU A 848 11.73 -5.27 26.82
C LEU A 848 10.97 -6.46 27.47
N PHE A 849 11.53 -7.06 28.53
CA PHE A 849 10.91 -8.20 29.22
C PHE A 849 9.89 -7.82 30.29
N SER A 850 9.74 -6.53 30.62
CA SER A 850 8.74 -6.03 31.56
C SER A 850 7.35 -5.86 30.94
N LYS A 851 7.27 -5.78 29.61
CA LYS A 851 5.99 -5.85 28.92
C LYS A 851 5.45 -7.27 29.12
N PRO A 852 4.23 -7.45 29.67
CA PRO A 852 3.64 -8.77 29.77
C PRO A 852 3.61 -9.35 28.36
N LEU A 853 4.29 -10.48 28.16
CA LEU A 853 3.94 -11.39 27.07
C LEU A 853 2.42 -11.51 27.15
N SER A 854 1.70 -11.08 26.11
CA SER A 854 0.25 -11.11 26.13
C SER A 854 -0.15 -12.51 26.59
N ASP A 855 -1.01 -12.56 27.62
CA ASP A 855 -1.27 -13.72 28.48
C ASP A 855 -2.07 -14.82 27.73
N ASP A 856 -1.95 -14.84 26.41
CA ASP A 856 -2.80 -15.55 25.46
C ASP A 856 -2.42 -17.04 25.33
N GLY A 857 -1.41 -17.49 26.10
CA GLY A 857 -1.07 -18.91 26.27
C GLY A 857 -0.56 -19.62 25.02
N LEU A 858 -0.22 -18.88 23.95
CA LEU A 858 0.35 -19.44 22.72
C LEU A 858 1.87 -19.64 22.86
N ALA A 859 2.37 -20.66 22.15
CA ALA A 859 3.81 -20.89 22.05
C ALA A 859 4.49 -19.63 21.50
N PRO A 860 5.67 -19.24 22.02
CA PRO A 860 6.36 -18.05 21.54
C PRO A 860 6.56 -18.14 20.02
N PRO A 861 6.33 -17.05 19.26
CA PRO A 861 6.58 -17.03 17.82
C PRO A 861 8.01 -17.49 17.53
N LYS A 862 8.25 -18.05 16.33
CA LYS A 862 9.61 -18.45 15.92
C LYS A 862 10.57 -17.29 16.22
N PRO A 863 11.75 -17.57 16.81
CA PRO A 863 12.73 -16.52 17.10
C PRO A 863 13.07 -15.78 15.79
N SER A 864 12.84 -14.47 15.76
CA SER A 864 13.12 -13.61 14.61
C SER A 864 13.92 -12.38 15.07
N LEU A 865 14.92 -12.01 14.28
CA LEU A 865 15.70 -10.78 14.34
C LEU A 865 15.09 -9.65 13.50
N HIS A 866 13.99 -9.87 12.78
CA HIS A 866 13.29 -8.81 12.05
C HIS A 866 12.65 -7.79 13.00
N GLY A 867 12.87 -6.51 12.68
CA GLY A 867 12.28 -5.37 13.38
C GLY A 867 12.70 -5.24 14.84
N ASP A 868 11.78 -4.75 15.66
CA ASP A 868 11.99 -4.44 17.08
C ASP A 868 11.77 -5.66 18.00
N GLY A 869 11.86 -6.87 17.45
CA GLY A 869 11.65 -8.12 18.18
C GLY A 869 12.57 -8.26 19.41
N ALA A 870 12.08 -8.99 20.41
CA ALA A 870 12.80 -9.22 21.65
C ALA A 870 14.20 -9.81 21.44
N LEU A 871 14.32 -10.72 20.48
CA LEU A 871 15.57 -11.37 20.12
C LEU A 871 16.56 -10.42 19.45
N ALA A 872 16.09 -9.53 18.56
CA ALA A 872 16.92 -8.53 17.90
C ALA A 872 17.56 -7.57 18.92
N VAL A 873 16.76 -7.10 19.88
CA VAL A 873 17.25 -6.24 20.98
C VAL A 873 18.21 -7.00 21.90
N GLN A 874 17.94 -8.27 22.18
CA GLN A 874 18.84 -9.12 22.95
C GLN A 874 20.18 -9.33 22.23
N ALA A 875 20.16 -9.63 20.94
CA ALA A 875 21.34 -9.78 20.11
C ALA A 875 22.18 -8.50 20.12
N LEU A 876 21.55 -7.33 19.94
CA LEU A 876 22.24 -6.04 19.97
C LEU A 876 22.90 -5.77 21.33
N ALA A 877 22.19 -6.06 22.43
CA ALA A 877 22.74 -5.93 23.78
C ALA A 877 23.93 -6.88 24.04
N LEU A 878 23.93 -8.08 23.44
CA LEU A 878 25.06 -9.01 23.53
C LEU A 878 26.26 -8.55 22.71
N VAL A 879 26.05 -8.02 21.49
CA VAL A 879 27.12 -7.39 20.70
C VAL A 879 27.75 -6.25 21.50
N ALA A 880 26.94 -5.35 22.07
CA ALA A 880 27.43 -4.23 22.86
C ALA A 880 28.22 -4.66 24.12
N LYS A 881 27.93 -5.84 24.68
CA LYS A 881 28.68 -6.44 25.80
C LYS A 881 29.93 -7.21 25.36
N GLY A 882 30.11 -7.48 24.06
CA GLY A 882 31.11 -8.40 23.53
C GLY A 882 30.87 -9.87 23.90
N ASP A 883 29.64 -10.28 24.21
CA ASP A 883 29.29 -11.67 24.59
C ASP A 883 28.94 -12.50 23.34
N PHE A 884 29.94 -12.71 22.48
CA PHE A 884 29.77 -13.35 21.17
C PHE A 884 29.42 -14.85 21.25
N GLU A 885 29.75 -15.52 22.36
CA GLU A 885 29.38 -16.93 22.57
C GLU A 885 27.86 -17.08 22.70
N LYS A 886 27.20 -16.21 23.49
CA LYS A 886 25.73 -16.21 23.58
C LYS A 886 25.07 -15.70 22.31
N LEU A 887 25.69 -14.72 21.65
CA LEU A 887 25.19 -14.22 20.37
C LEU A 887 25.16 -15.33 19.32
N ASP A 888 26.22 -16.13 19.20
CA ASP A 888 26.25 -17.27 18.30
C ASP A 888 25.18 -18.31 18.65
N SER A 889 24.90 -18.51 19.94
CA SER A 889 23.79 -19.37 20.37
C SER A 889 22.43 -18.84 19.90
N ILE A 890 22.22 -17.52 19.87
CA ILE A 890 20.99 -16.92 19.33
C ILE A 890 20.94 -17.10 17.82
N PHE A 891 21.99 -16.72 17.10
CA PHE A 891 22.04 -16.83 15.64
C PHE A 891 21.90 -18.27 15.14
N SER A 892 22.34 -19.26 15.92
CA SER A 892 22.14 -20.67 15.57
C SER A 892 20.68 -21.14 15.66
N THR A 893 19.78 -20.33 16.22
CA THR A 893 18.33 -20.61 16.32
C THR A 893 17.48 -19.84 15.32
N VAL A 894 18.12 -18.96 14.53
CA VAL A 894 17.50 -18.08 13.55
C VAL A 894 17.96 -18.50 12.16
N ASP A 895 17.20 -18.13 11.13
CA ASP A 895 17.63 -18.33 9.74
C ASP A 895 18.93 -17.55 9.45
N LYS A 896 19.80 -18.12 8.61
CA LYS A 896 21.11 -17.53 8.32
C LYS A 896 21.01 -16.20 7.59
N ASP A 897 20.02 -16.05 6.72
CA ASP A 897 19.85 -14.86 5.90
C ASP A 897 19.39 -13.71 6.77
N GLU A 898 18.48 -14.01 7.70
CA GLU A 898 18.00 -13.08 8.69
C GLU A 898 19.14 -12.59 9.60
N VAL A 899 20.07 -13.48 9.99
CA VAL A 899 21.29 -13.10 10.71
C VAL A 899 22.21 -12.22 9.85
N GLY A 900 22.47 -12.62 8.60
CA GLY A 900 23.31 -11.88 7.67
C GLY A 900 22.82 -10.46 7.43
N ASN A 901 21.50 -10.31 7.22
CA ASN A 901 20.83 -9.03 7.07
C ASN A 901 20.89 -8.19 8.35
N TRP A 902 20.64 -8.80 9.51
CA TRP A 902 20.70 -8.10 10.80
C TRP A 902 22.11 -7.55 11.09
N LEU A 903 23.15 -8.33 10.79
CA LEU A 903 24.56 -7.93 10.94
C LEU A 903 24.91 -6.72 10.07
N SER A 904 24.22 -6.55 8.93
CA SER A 904 24.48 -5.48 7.96
C SER A 904 23.77 -4.16 8.28
N ILE A 905 22.83 -4.14 9.22
CA ILE A 905 22.11 -2.91 9.59
C ILE A 905 23.10 -1.91 10.23
N PRO A 906 23.12 -0.62 9.81
CA PRO A 906 24.11 0.36 10.29
C PRO A 906 24.18 0.49 11.82
N SER A 907 23.03 0.43 12.50
CA SER A 907 22.95 0.57 13.95
C SER A 907 23.53 -0.63 14.74
N GLN A 908 23.65 -1.78 14.09
CA GLN A 908 24.24 -3.03 14.60
C GLN A 908 25.73 -3.04 14.26
N ARG A 909 26.08 -2.73 13.00
CA ARG A 909 27.46 -2.56 12.52
C ARG A 909 28.25 -1.64 13.42
N ARG A 910 27.59 -0.57 13.92
CA ARG A 910 28.12 0.33 14.96
C ARG A 910 28.85 -0.38 16.08
N TRP A 911 28.21 -1.37 16.65
CA TRP A 911 28.73 -2.10 17.80
C TRP A 911 29.73 -3.17 17.37
N LEU A 912 29.50 -3.81 16.23
CA LEU A 912 30.42 -4.82 15.69
C LEU A 912 31.80 -4.23 15.40
N VAL A 913 31.89 -3.03 14.79
CA VAL A 913 33.16 -2.39 14.44
C VAL A 913 34.06 -2.16 15.67
N ARG A 914 33.48 -1.87 16.84
CA ARG A 914 34.24 -1.72 18.11
C ARG A 914 34.96 -2.99 18.55
N HIS A 915 34.52 -4.13 18.03
CA HIS A 915 35.07 -5.45 18.30
C HIS A 915 35.73 -6.08 17.07
N ALA A 916 36.02 -5.31 16.01
CA ALA A 916 36.52 -5.84 14.73
C ALA A 916 37.83 -6.67 14.86
N ASP A 917 38.64 -6.39 15.88
CA ASP A 917 39.89 -7.12 16.15
C ASP A 917 39.73 -8.27 17.18
N ASP A 918 38.53 -8.50 17.73
CA ASP A 918 38.25 -9.62 18.64
C ASP A 918 38.23 -10.95 17.85
N PRO A 919 39.06 -11.95 18.18
CA PRO A 919 39.02 -13.24 17.49
C PRO A 919 37.65 -13.93 17.47
N SER A 920 36.80 -13.64 18.45
CA SER A 920 35.43 -14.17 18.56
C SER A 920 34.52 -13.61 17.48
N ILE A 921 34.68 -12.34 17.07
CA ILE A 921 33.89 -11.76 15.98
C ILE A 921 34.24 -12.43 14.65
N LYS A 922 35.52 -12.72 14.44
CA LYS A 922 35.98 -13.43 13.25
C LYS A 922 35.35 -14.81 13.15
N ALA A 923 35.31 -15.54 14.27
CA ALA A 923 34.65 -16.85 14.31
C ALA A 923 33.13 -16.75 14.04
N LEU A 924 32.47 -15.71 14.55
CA LEU A 924 31.05 -15.45 14.33
C LEU A 924 30.77 -15.17 12.85
N LEU A 925 31.50 -14.24 12.22
CA LEU A 925 31.32 -13.83 10.81
C LEU A 925 31.68 -14.96 9.83
N GLN A 926 32.61 -15.84 10.18
CA GLN A 926 32.89 -17.05 9.38
C GLN A 926 31.72 -18.05 9.39
N LYS A 927 30.93 -18.08 10.46
CA LYS A 927 29.77 -18.98 10.57
C LYS A 927 28.51 -18.36 9.97
N HIS A 928 28.37 -17.03 10.11
CA HIS A 928 27.24 -16.24 9.65
C HIS A 928 27.76 -15.08 8.79
N PRO A 929 27.90 -15.27 7.46
CA PRO A 929 28.41 -14.25 6.56
C PRO A 929 27.55 -12.99 6.62
N MET A 930 28.18 -11.85 6.91
CA MET A 930 27.52 -10.54 6.85
C MET A 930 27.32 -10.12 5.39
N SER A 931 26.20 -9.47 5.09
CA SER A 931 26.00 -8.85 3.79
C SER A 931 26.76 -7.53 3.69
N ILE A 932 27.42 -7.30 2.57
CA ILE A 932 28.28 -6.15 2.34
C ILE A 932 27.77 -5.40 1.09
N GLY A 933 27.77 -4.07 1.18
CA GLY A 933 27.34 -3.15 0.14
C GLY A 933 27.71 -1.72 0.54
N TYR A 934 26.82 -0.77 0.32
CA TYR A 934 27.01 0.63 0.72
C TYR A 934 27.26 0.79 2.24
N LEU A 935 28.32 1.52 2.59
CA LEU A 935 28.63 1.96 3.94
C LEU A 935 28.22 3.43 4.10
N ALA A 936 27.11 3.65 4.82
CA ALA A 936 26.71 5.00 5.20
C ALA A 936 27.71 5.60 6.20
N PRO A 937 28.36 6.73 5.88
CA PRO A 937 29.16 7.46 6.86
C PRO A 937 28.26 8.16 7.88
N GLU A 938 28.81 8.52 9.04
CA GLU A 938 28.10 9.31 10.05
C GLU A 938 27.94 10.77 9.63
N SER A 939 28.86 11.28 8.79
CA SER A 939 28.68 12.54 8.08
C SER A 939 29.56 12.62 6.83
N LEU A 940 29.04 13.22 5.76
CA LEU A 940 29.72 13.33 4.47
C LEU A 940 29.72 14.76 3.94
N GLY A 941 30.89 15.24 3.51
CA GLY A 941 31.04 16.54 2.85
C GLY A 941 32.00 16.49 1.67
N GLN A 942 31.90 17.47 0.79
CA GLN A 942 32.69 17.58 -0.44
C GLN A 942 33.20 19.01 -0.63
N ILE A 943 34.49 19.18 -0.89
CA ILE A 943 35.08 20.47 -1.27
C ILE A 943 35.39 20.44 -2.76
N TRP A 944 35.03 21.51 -3.45
CA TRP A 944 35.34 21.74 -4.86
C TRP A 944 36.40 22.82 -4.97
N THR A 945 37.50 22.53 -5.65
CA THR A 945 38.66 23.42 -5.80
C THR A 945 39.25 23.30 -7.19
N THR A 946 40.20 24.17 -7.54
CA THR A 946 40.86 24.11 -8.85
C THR A 946 41.64 22.79 -9.04
N ALA A 947 41.65 22.23 -10.25
CA ALA A 947 42.25 20.92 -10.55
C ALA A 947 43.78 20.82 -10.30
N ASN A 948 44.48 21.95 -10.13
CA ASN A 948 45.94 21.96 -9.97
C ASN A 948 46.44 21.59 -8.55
N ARG A 949 45.52 21.38 -7.61
CA ARG A 949 45.87 21.04 -6.24
C ARG A 949 46.19 19.55 -6.13
N SER A 950 47.33 19.21 -5.53
CA SER A 950 47.65 17.83 -5.16
C SER A 950 47.51 17.66 -3.65
N MET A 951 46.98 16.52 -3.21
CA MET A 951 46.98 16.12 -1.81
C MET A 951 47.93 14.95 -1.62
N THR A 952 48.85 15.06 -0.67
CA THR A 952 49.72 13.95 -0.28
C THR A 952 49.28 13.38 1.06
N LYS A 953 49.73 12.16 1.36
CA LYS A 953 49.54 11.52 2.67
C LYS A 953 50.02 12.44 3.81
N ASP A 954 51.21 13.04 3.68
CA ASP A 954 51.81 13.87 4.73
C ASP A 954 50.99 15.16 4.97
N ASP A 955 50.36 15.71 3.91
CA ASP A 955 49.46 16.86 4.04
C ASP A 955 48.22 16.50 4.86
N ILE A 956 47.63 15.32 4.62
CA ILE A 956 46.46 14.82 5.36
C ILE A 956 46.82 14.54 6.82
N GLU A 957 47.93 13.84 7.08
CA GLU A 957 48.41 13.57 8.45
C GLU A 957 48.61 14.87 9.22
N SER A 958 49.35 15.82 8.66
CA SER A 958 49.64 17.10 9.32
C SER A 958 48.38 17.93 9.58
N LEU A 959 47.41 17.91 8.66
CA LEU A 959 46.14 18.62 8.80
C LEU A 959 45.29 18.02 9.92
N LEU A 960 45.10 16.70 9.91
CA LEU A 960 44.30 16.03 10.93
C LEU A 960 44.94 16.16 12.32
N GLU A 961 46.28 16.07 12.42
CA GLU A 961 47.00 16.28 13.68
C GLU A 961 46.80 17.70 14.24
N SER A 962 46.84 18.71 13.36
CA SER A 962 46.62 20.11 13.73
C SER A 962 45.20 20.36 14.24
N GLU A 963 44.20 19.90 13.48
CA GLU A 963 42.79 20.23 13.74
C GLU A 963 42.16 19.36 14.83
N MET A 964 42.47 18.07 14.84
CA MET A 964 41.87 17.12 15.79
C MET A 964 42.69 16.97 17.07
N GLY A 965 43.95 17.43 17.09
CA GLY A 965 44.83 17.39 18.26
C GLY A 965 45.31 15.99 18.65
N GLU A 966 45.27 15.02 17.72
CA GLU A 966 45.66 13.63 17.92
C GLU A 966 46.50 13.13 16.75
N ILE A 967 47.33 12.11 16.98
CA ILE A 967 48.14 11.48 15.92
C ILE A 967 47.24 10.54 15.09
N PHE A 968 47.31 10.68 13.76
CA PHE A 968 46.60 9.84 12.81
C PHE A 968 47.57 8.95 12.03
N GLU A 969 47.20 7.69 11.86
CA GLU A 969 47.80 6.80 10.86
C GLU A 969 46.99 6.90 9.57
N VAL A 970 47.61 7.40 8.49
CA VAL A 970 46.94 7.53 7.19
C VAL A 970 47.40 6.42 6.24
N VAL A 971 46.44 5.67 5.70
CA VAL A 971 46.67 4.52 4.82
C VAL A 971 45.96 4.76 3.49
N PRO A 972 46.64 4.60 2.33
CA PRO A 972 45.99 4.74 1.03
C PRO A 972 44.97 3.61 0.79
N VAL A 973 43.89 3.94 0.08
CA VAL A 973 42.80 3.04 -0.32
C VAL A 973 42.95 2.71 -1.81
N SER A 974 42.76 1.44 -2.16
CA SER A 974 42.77 0.98 -3.56
C SER A 974 41.41 1.27 -4.21
N LEU A 975 41.36 2.11 -5.23
CA LEU A 975 40.11 2.51 -5.89
C LEU A 975 39.74 1.56 -7.04
N ALA A 976 38.43 1.33 -7.25
CA ALA A 976 37.91 0.48 -8.34
C ALA A 976 38.04 1.13 -9.73
N ASN A 977 37.68 2.41 -9.82
CA ASN A 977 37.76 3.16 -11.07
C ASN A 977 39.11 3.89 -11.10
N GLU A 978 40.03 3.46 -11.96
CA GLU A 978 41.25 4.21 -12.29
C GLU A 978 40.91 5.47 -13.13
N ALA A 979 39.90 6.25 -12.73
CA ALA A 979 39.72 7.59 -13.25
C ALA A 979 41.06 8.31 -13.05
N LYS A 980 41.70 8.66 -14.18
CA LYS A 980 43.06 9.21 -14.21
C LYS A 980 43.11 10.34 -13.19
N GLU A 981 43.91 10.18 -12.14
CA GLU A 981 44.13 11.17 -11.07
C GLU A 981 43.15 11.14 -9.87
N SER A 982 42.54 9.98 -9.56
CA SER A 982 41.86 9.77 -8.27
C SER A 982 42.78 9.18 -7.20
N SER A 983 42.60 9.57 -5.94
CA SER A 983 43.34 9.06 -4.77
C SER A 983 42.50 9.13 -3.52
N ALA A 984 42.56 8.13 -2.65
CA ALA A 984 41.84 8.12 -1.39
C ALA A 984 42.69 7.54 -0.25
N TRP A 985 42.38 7.96 0.98
CA TRP A 985 43.08 7.57 2.20
C TRP A 985 42.11 7.40 3.35
N THR A 986 42.29 6.35 4.16
CA THR A 986 41.68 6.23 5.47
C THR A 986 42.66 6.68 6.54
N ALA A 987 42.25 7.62 7.38
CA ALA A 987 42.97 8.07 8.56
C ALA A 987 42.34 7.46 9.82
N SER A 988 43.16 6.91 10.72
CA SER A 988 42.68 6.35 12.00
C SER A 988 43.50 6.87 13.19
N SER A 989 42.86 7.19 14.32
CA SER A 989 43.54 7.64 15.56
C SER A 989 43.40 6.65 16.71
N ALA A 990 44.23 6.83 17.75
CA ALA A 990 44.20 6.00 18.96
C ALA A 990 42.91 6.12 19.79
N SER A 991 42.16 7.22 19.64
CA SER A 991 40.84 7.39 20.28
C SER A 991 39.72 6.66 19.54
N GLY A 992 40.01 6.09 18.37
CA GLY A 992 39.06 5.38 17.52
C GLY A 992 38.42 6.25 16.43
N GLN A 993 38.93 7.47 16.19
CA GLN A 993 38.44 8.26 15.06
C GLN A 993 38.85 7.60 13.75
N ARG A 994 37.94 7.58 12.78
CA ARG A 994 38.15 7.03 11.44
C ARG A 994 37.55 7.97 10.40
N ILE A 995 38.41 8.50 9.55
CA ILE A 995 38.04 9.50 8.54
C ILE A 995 38.52 8.99 7.19
N LEU A 996 37.66 9.04 6.18
CA LEU A 996 37.99 8.70 4.81
C LEU A 996 38.04 10.00 4.00
N ILE A 997 39.15 10.21 3.30
CA ILE A 997 39.36 11.39 2.44
C ILE A 997 39.67 10.89 1.04
N GLY A 998 38.85 11.30 0.08
CA GLY A 998 39.02 11.01 -1.35
C GLY A 998 39.27 12.29 -2.13
N SER A 999 40.01 12.19 -3.21
CA SER A 999 40.27 13.26 -4.16
C SER A 999 40.11 12.72 -5.58
N SER A 1000 39.40 13.44 -6.43
CA SER A 1000 39.14 13.03 -7.81
C SER A 1000 38.93 14.26 -8.69
N ILE A 1001 39.45 14.27 -9.92
CA ILE A 1001 39.13 15.30 -10.90
C ILE A 1001 37.80 14.95 -11.55
N GLN A 1002 36.84 15.88 -11.47
CA GLN A 1002 35.49 15.71 -11.96
C GLN A 1002 35.02 16.95 -12.69
N THR A 1003 34.10 16.78 -13.63
CA THR A 1003 33.32 17.89 -14.17
C THR A 1003 31.97 17.86 -13.47
N ALA A 1004 31.58 18.97 -12.83
CA ALA A 1004 30.28 19.02 -12.19
C ALA A 1004 29.18 19.20 -13.24
N ARG A 1005 28.04 18.54 -13.03
CA ARG A 1005 26.76 18.88 -13.64
C ARG A 1005 25.91 19.54 -12.56
N GLY A 1006 25.15 20.55 -12.94
CA GLY A 1006 24.35 21.26 -11.97
C GLY A 1006 23.38 22.19 -12.65
N THR A 1007 22.24 21.62 -13.03
CA THR A 1007 21.06 22.37 -13.46
C THR A 1007 20.65 23.41 -12.41
N ARG A 1008 20.88 23.08 -11.13
CA ARG A 1008 20.58 23.90 -9.94
C ARG A 1008 21.74 24.75 -9.42
N LEU A 1009 22.90 24.76 -10.08
CA LEU A 1009 23.96 25.71 -9.73
C LEU A 1009 23.50 27.14 -10.02
N PRO A 1010 23.84 28.12 -9.15
CA PRO A 1010 23.62 29.53 -9.48
C PRO A 1010 24.20 29.85 -10.85
N ILE A 1011 23.47 30.55 -11.72
CA ILE A 1011 23.82 30.78 -13.13
C ILE A 1011 25.23 31.34 -13.25
N ARG A 1012 25.61 32.23 -12.34
CA ARG A 1012 26.92 32.90 -12.29
C ARG A 1012 28.08 31.97 -11.93
N LYS A 1013 27.78 30.79 -11.38
CA LYS A 1013 28.75 29.76 -10.99
C LYS A 1013 28.90 28.66 -12.03
N ARG A 1014 27.97 28.51 -12.97
CA ARG A 1014 28.02 27.47 -14.01
C ARG A 1014 29.35 27.48 -14.78
N ASP A 1015 29.86 28.66 -15.17
CA ASP A 1015 31.16 28.78 -15.85
C ASP A 1015 32.37 28.31 -15.00
N GLU A 1016 32.31 28.45 -13.68
CA GLU A 1016 33.37 27.96 -12.77
C GLU A 1016 33.36 26.43 -12.66
N PHE A 1017 32.18 25.82 -12.81
CA PHE A 1017 31.95 24.37 -12.71
C PHE A 1017 31.97 23.64 -14.07
N SER A 1018 31.98 24.37 -15.19
CA SER A 1018 32.08 23.81 -16.54
C SER A 1018 33.49 23.31 -16.90
N GLN A 1019 34.48 23.56 -16.05
CA GLN A 1019 35.85 23.07 -16.21
C GLN A 1019 36.08 21.87 -15.27
N PRO A 1020 37.05 20.98 -15.57
CA PRO A 1020 37.45 19.96 -14.61
C PRO A 1020 37.92 20.58 -13.30
N LEU A 1021 37.34 20.15 -12.19
CA LEU A 1021 37.62 20.60 -10.83
C LEU A 1021 38.15 19.43 -9.99
N LEU A 1022 38.97 19.73 -8.98
CA LEU A 1022 39.30 18.74 -7.96
C LEU A 1022 38.17 18.71 -6.93
N ARG A 1023 37.53 17.54 -6.81
CA ARG A 1023 36.59 17.22 -5.75
C ARG A 1023 37.32 16.49 -4.62
N ILE A 1024 37.23 17.00 -3.40
CA ILE A 1024 37.76 16.36 -2.19
C ILE A 1024 36.58 15.92 -1.32
N SER A 1025 36.35 14.61 -1.22
CA SER A 1025 35.31 14.02 -0.39
C SER A 1025 35.85 13.69 1.00
N ILE A 1026 35.09 14.03 2.06
CA ILE A 1026 35.44 13.80 3.46
C ILE A 1026 34.28 13.05 4.10
N ALA A 1027 34.52 11.81 4.55
CA ALA A 1027 33.53 10.99 5.22
C ALA A 1027 34.00 10.63 6.64
N ILE A 1028 33.16 10.91 7.63
CA ILE A 1028 33.39 10.49 9.02
C ILE A 1028 32.83 9.07 9.17
N LEU A 1029 33.69 8.08 9.32
CA LEU A 1029 33.31 6.66 9.33
C LEU A 1029 33.02 6.13 10.75
N ASP A 1030 33.51 6.81 11.78
CA ASP A 1030 33.32 6.40 13.17
C ASP A 1030 32.11 7.07 13.82
N GLN A 1031 31.55 6.40 14.82
CA GLN A 1031 30.37 6.85 15.58
C GLN A 1031 30.68 7.59 16.87
N LEU A 1032 31.85 8.24 16.94
CA LEU A 1032 32.13 9.12 18.05
C LEU A 1032 31.24 10.38 17.95
N PRO A 1033 30.90 10.98 19.09
CA PRO A 1033 30.09 12.21 19.12
C PRO A 1033 30.64 13.32 18.22
N ASN A 1034 29.74 14.21 17.80
CA ASN A 1034 30.02 15.41 17.03
C ASN A 1034 30.63 15.12 15.64
N ALA A 1035 30.14 14.11 14.91
CA ALA A 1035 30.58 13.81 13.54
C ALA A 1035 30.55 15.05 12.63
N ASN A 1036 29.43 15.79 12.60
CA ASN A 1036 29.29 16.99 11.77
C ASN A 1036 30.31 18.07 12.17
N ARG A 1037 30.56 18.28 13.46
CA ARG A 1037 31.59 19.23 13.91
C ARG A 1037 32.96 18.88 13.33
N ARG A 1038 33.35 17.61 13.43
CA ARG A 1038 34.63 17.11 12.92
C ARG A 1038 34.72 17.27 11.41
N LEU A 1039 33.65 16.94 10.68
CA LEU A 1039 33.55 17.19 9.24
C LEU A 1039 33.82 18.66 8.90
N PHE A 1040 33.13 19.61 9.56
CA PHE A 1040 33.29 21.04 9.28
C PHE A 1040 34.65 21.60 9.71
N GLU A 1041 35.24 21.13 10.81
CA GLU A 1041 36.60 21.50 11.23
C GLU A 1041 37.64 21.04 10.18
N ILE A 1042 37.54 19.80 9.72
CA ILE A 1042 38.41 19.25 8.66
C ILE A 1042 38.17 19.99 7.34
N ALA A 1043 36.92 20.24 6.98
CA ALA A 1043 36.57 20.90 5.72
C ALA A 1043 37.04 22.36 5.70
N SER A 1044 36.88 23.09 6.81
CA SER A 1044 37.39 24.46 6.96
C SER A 1044 38.90 24.55 6.83
N ALA A 1045 39.64 23.58 7.39
CA ALA A 1045 41.10 23.51 7.26
C ALA A 1045 41.57 23.08 5.86
N LEU A 1046 40.80 22.22 5.17
CA LEU A 1046 41.08 21.81 3.80
C LEU A 1046 40.71 22.90 2.78
N ALA A 1047 39.73 23.74 3.08
CA ALA A 1047 39.38 24.86 2.21
C ALA A 1047 40.56 25.87 2.18
N SER A 1048 41.15 26.03 1.00
CA SER A 1048 42.21 27.01 0.71
C SER A 1048 41.63 28.21 -0.05
N ASP A 1049 42.47 29.21 -0.35
CA ASP A 1049 42.06 30.41 -1.10
C ASP A 1049 41.51 30.10 -2.51
N ASP A 1050 41.77 28.91 -3.05
CA ASP A 1050 41.27 28.41 -4.35
C ASP A 1050 40.03 27.51 -4.22
N ALA A 1051 39.50 27.31 -3.02
CA ALA A 1051 38.25 26.58 -2.83
C ALA A 1051 37.07 27.37 -3.40
N ILE A 1052 36.26 26.69 -4.20
CA ILE A 1052 35.11 27.27 -4.92
C ILE A 1052 33.84 27.06 -4.08
N ALA A 1053 33.64 25.83 -3.62
CA ALA A 1053 32.47 25.44 -2.86
C ALA A 1053 32.76 24.33 -1.84
N PHE A 1054 31.93 24.25 -0.80
CA PHE A 1054 31.80 23.10 0.08
C PHE A 1054 30.33 22.66 0.07
N THR A 1055 30.07 21.38 -0.09
CA THR A 1055 28.74 20.77 0.00
C THR A 1055 28.71 19.82 1.19
N TRP A 1056 27.78 20.04 2.11
CA TRP A 1056 27.43 19.07 3.14
C TRP A 1056 26.37 18.15 2.55
N VAL A 1057 26.77 16.93 2.19
CA VAL A 1057 25.99 16.01 1.35
C VAL A 1057 24.73 15.53 2.09
N ASP A 1058 24.86 15.23 3.38
CA ASP A 1058 23.75 14.71 4.22
C ASP A 1058 22.51 15.62 4.20
N GLU A 1059 22.71 16.94 4.02
CA GLU A 1059 21.66 17.95 4.06
C GLU A 1059 21.52 18.75 2.75
N SER A 1060 22.29 18.38 1.71
CA SER A 1060 22.33 19.09 0.41
C SER A 1060 22.49 20.61 0.56
N LEU A 1061 23.38 21.04 1.45
CA LEU A 1061 23.70 22.45 1.65
C LEU A 1061 25.05 22.79 1.06
N THR A 1062 25.12 23.86 0.27
CA THR A 1062 26.36 24.33 -0.36
C THR A 1062 26.72 25.75 0.05
N TRP A 1063 28.00 25.94 0.34
CA TRP A 1063 28.62 27.23 0.59
C TRP A 1063 29.54 27.57 -0.58
N PHE A 1064 29.45 28.80 -1.07
CA PHE A 1064 30.27 29.29 -2.18
C PHE A 1064 31.16 30.47 -1.78
N GLY A 1065 32.30 30.60 -2.47
CA GLY A 1065 33.13 31.80 -2.49
C GLY A 1065 34.52 31.64 -1.90
N PRO A 1066 35.45 32.57 -2.17
CA PRO A 1066 36.87 32.47 -1.77
C PRO A 1066 37.10 32.58 -0.26
N ASP A 1067 36.12 33.05 0.50
CA ASP A 1067 36.12 33.13 1.96
C ASP A 1067 35.54 31.85 2.63
N LEU A 1068 35.39 30.78 1.85
CA LEU A 1068 34.87 29.47 2.28
C LEU A 1068 35.41 29.00 3.64
N PRO A 1069 36.72 29.05 3.93
CA PRO A 1069 37.25 28.54 5.20
C PRO A 1069 36.59 29.22 6.40
N SER A 1070 36.33 30.53 6.29
CA SER A 1070 35.67 31.30 7.34
C SER A 1070 34.16 31.05 7.40
N LYS A 1071 33.51 30.84 6.25
CA LYS A 1071 32.07 30.56 6.14
C LYS A 1071 31.67 29.19 6.67
N ILE A 1072 32.56 28.19 6.56
CA ILE A 1072 32.29 26.82 7.02
C ILE A 1072 32.97 26.51 8.36
N ARG A 1073 33.53 27.50 9.03
CA ARG A 1073 34.17 27.30 10.32
C ARG A 1073 33.13 26.94 11.38
N TRP A 1074 33.32 25.80 12.04
CA TRP A 1074 32.51 25.44 13.19
C TRP A 1074 32.76 26.40 14.37
N GLU A 1075 31.70 26.99 14.90
CA GLU A 1075 31.76 27.72 16.16
C GLU A 1075 31.03 26.92 17.26
N ASP A 1076 29.72 26.79 17.12
CA ASP A 1076 28.84 26.10 18.06
C ASP A 1076 27.71 25.30 17.39
N ARG A 1077 27.61 25.36 16.06
CA ARG A 1077 26.61 24.71 15.21
C ARG A 1077 27.15 24.60 13.78
N VAL A 1078 26.39 23.94 12.91
CA VAL A 1078 26.60 23.99 11.45
C VAL A 1078 26.52 25.47 11.00
N PRO A 1079 27.57 26.02 10.40
CA PRO A 1079 27.63 27.43 10.07
C PRO A 1079 26.77 27.72 8.84
N ILE A 1080 25.51 28.10 9.04
CA ILE A 1080 24.64 28.57 7.96
C ILE A 1080 24.68 30.08 7.85
N HIS A 1081 24.84 30.55 6.61
CA HIS A 1081 24.65 31.94 6.22
C HIS A 1081 23.44 32.04 5.29
N ALA A 1082 22.89 33.25 5.15
CA ALA A 1082 21.80 33.48 4.20
C ALA A 1082 22.20 33.28 2.72
N GLU A 1083 23.50 33.14 2.42
CA GLU A 1083 24.03 32.81 1.09
C GLU A 1083 24.30 31.30 0.93
N THR A 1084 24.07 30.49 1.97
CA THR A 1084 24.11 29.03 1.86
C THR A 1084 22.91 28.58 1.04
N THR A 1085 23.14 27.79 0.01
CA THR A 1085 22.11 27.34 -0.94
C THR A 1085 21.74 25.88 -0.68
N PRO A 1086 20.45 25.52 -0.70
CA PRO A 1086 20.01 24.13 -0.65
C PRO A 1086 20.14 23.47 -2.03
N THR A 1087 21.36 23.09 -2.40
CA THR A 1087 21.66 22.40 -3.66
C THR A 1087 22.69 21.29 -3.42
N SER A 1088 22.59 20.19 -4.16
CA SER A 1088 23.72 19.31 -4.40
C SER A 1088 24.56 19.86 -5.56
N ILE A 1089 25.82 19.42 -5.64
CA ILE A 1089 26.65 19.61 -6.83
C ILE A 1089 26.86 18.21 -7.37
N ASP A 1090 26.16 17.88 -8.44
CA ASP A 1090 26.23 16.56 -9.04
C ASP A 1090 27.47 16.47 -9.93
N THR A 1091 27.98 15.27 -10.13
CA THR A 1091 29.05 15.03 -11.11
C THR A 1091 28.43 14.63 -12.43
N ALA A 1092 29.07 14.99 -13.55
CA ALA A 1092 28.82 14.26 -14.80
C ALA A 1092 29.25 12.81 -14.54
N GLU A 1093 28.30 11.93 -14.22
CA GLU A 1093 28.59 10.51 -14.18
C GLU A 1093 29.11 10.09 -15.56
N ASN A 1094 30.11 9.22 -15.58
CA ASN A 1094 30.34 8.43 -16.78
C ASN A 1094 29.20 7.41 -16.83
N ASP A 1095 28.03 7.82 -17.32
CA ASP A 1095 26.85 6.96 -17.54
C ASP A 1095 27.23 5.69 -18.34
N GLU A 1096 28.36 5.72 -19.05
CA GLU A 1096 28.93 4.59 -19.77
C GLU A 1096 29.39 3.42 -18.86
N ASP A 1097 29.75 3.63 -17.59
CA ASP A 1097 30.29 2.58 -16.71
C ASP A 1097 29.21 1.89 -15.82
N MET A 1098 28.08 2.55 -15.56
CA MET A 1098 26.97 1.97 -14.77
C MET A 1098 26.00 1.14 -15.63
N ASN A 1099 26.05 1.28 -16.96
CA ASN A 1099 25.20 0.56 -17.92
C ASN A 1099 25.67 -0.86 -18.24
N SER A 1100 26.67 -1.41 -17.54
CA SER A 1100 26.91 -2.85 -17.61
C SER A 1100 25.91 -3.55 -16.68
N ASP A 1101 24.88 -4.15 -17.27
CA ASP A 1101 23.92 -4.97 -16.53
C ASP A 1101 24.67 -5.91 -15.57
N PRO A 1102 24.35 -5.88 -14.26
CA PRO A 1102 25.02 -6.74 -13.30
C PRO A 1102 24.84 -8.19 -13.73
N ARG A 1103 25.95 -8.92 -13.83
CA ARG A 1103 25.95 -10.31 -14.30
C ARG A 1103 25.01 -11.17 -13.46
N SER A 1104 24.17 -11.95 -14.12
CA SER A 1104 23.12 -12.72 -13.43
C SER A 1104 23.72 -13.83 -12.53
N PRO A 1105 23.00 -14.28 -11.48
CA PRO A 1105 23.45 -15.41 -10.66
C PRO A 1105 23.77 -16.68 -11.48
N GLN A 1106 23.06 -16.90 -12.59
CA GLN A 1106 23.28 -18.04 -13.48
C GLN A 1106 24.62 -17.93 -14.20
N GLU A 1107 24.99 -16.72 -14.66
CA GLU A 1107 26.30 -16.47 -15.27
C GLU A 1107 27.44 -16.69 -14.28
N TRP A 1108 27.33 -16.15 -13.07
CA TRP A 1108 28.30 -16.39 -12.00
C TRP A 1108 28.42 -17.88 -11.65
N THR A 1109 27.30 -18.60 -11.63
CA THR A 1109 27.28 -20.04 -11.38
C THR A 1109 28.00 -20.81 -12.48
N SER A 1110 27.77 -20.43 -13.75
CA SER A 1110 28.44 -21.02 -14.91
C SER A 1110 29.95 -20.80 -14.85
N ASP A 1111 30.35 -19.57 -14.55
CA ASP A 1111 31.75 -19.19 -14.42
C ASP A 1111 32.47 -19.97 -13.32
N LEU A 1112 31.85 -20.04 -12.14
CA LEU A 1112 32.38 -20.77 -10.99
C LEU A 1112 32.53 -22.27 -11.31
N LYS A 1113 31.56 -22.87 -12.01
CA LYS A 1113 31.63 -24.28 -12.45
C LYS A 1113 32.67 -24.52 -13.53
N SER A 1114 32.86 -23.56 -14.44
CA SER A 1114 33.80 -23.66 -15.56
C SER A 1114 35.26 -23.43 -15.15
N SER A 1115 35.49 -22.72 -14.04
CA SER A 1115 36.81 -22.38 -13.56
C SER A 1115 37.52 -23.59 -12.95
N GLN A 1116 38.72 -23.91 -13.45
CA GLN A 1116 39.58 -24.96 -12.87
C GLN A 1116 40.39 -24.47 -11.65
N THR A 1117 40.41 -23.15 -11.44
CA THR A 1117 41.08 -22.46 -10.33
C THR A 1117 40.03 -21.69 -9.53
N PRO A 1118 40.33 -21.25 -8.29
CA PRO A 1118 39.45 -20.33 -7.58
C PRO A 1118 39.16 -19.10 -8.46
N LEU A 1119 37.88 -18.74 -8.62
CA LEU A 1119 37.48 -17.64 -9.48
C LEU A 1119 37.79 -16.33 -8.74
N LEU A 1120 38.79 -15.60 -9.25
CA LEU A 1120 39.19 -14.31 -8.70
C LEU A 1120 38.21 -13.23 -9.16
N VAL A 1121 37.76 -12.43 -8.21
CA VAL A 1121 36.78 -11.36 -8.38
C VAL A 1121 37.25 -10.10 -7.66
N GLN A 1122 36.74 -8.94 -8.05
CA GLN A 1122 36.90 -7.69 -7.34
C GLN A 1122 35.58 -7.36 -6.66
N VAL A 1123 35.61 -7.16 -5.35
CA VAL A 1123 34.48 -6.69 -4.55
C VAL A 1123 34.61 -5.18 -4.39
N THR A 1124 33.53 -4.45 -4.66
CA THR A 1124 33.49 -3.00 -4.44
C THR A 1124 32.84 -2.69 -3.09
N LEU A 1125 33.49 -1.82 -2.32
CA LEU A 1125 32.94 -1.22 -1.11
C LEU A 1125 32.76 0.27 -1.32
N GLU A 1126 31.53 0.73 -1.18
CA GLU A 1126 31.17 2.12 -1.45
C GLU A 1126 30.94 2.88 -0.16
N CYS A 1127 31.56 4.04 -0.01
CA CYS A 1127 31.25 4.99 1.06
C CYS A 1127 31.15 6.39 0.47
N GLY A 1128 29.91 6.84 0.25
CA GLY A 1128 29.63 7.96 -0.64
C GLY A 1128 30.23 7.68 -2.02
N GLU A 1129 31.02 8.61 -2.51
CA GLU A 1129 31.65 8.58 -3.84
C GLU A 1129 32.97 7.79 -3.91
N ILE A 1130 33.42 7.23 -2.79
CA ILE A 1130 34.71 6.54 -2.71
C ILE A 1130 34.45 5.04 -2.77
N ILE A 1131 34.95 4.42 -3.82
CA ILE A 1131 34.77 2.98 -4.10
C ILE A 1131 36.09 2.26 -3.90
N GLU A 1132 36.22 1.50 -2.82
CA GLU A 1132 37.36 0.62 -2.58
C GLU A 1132 37.19 -0.69 -3.36
N SER A 1133 38.21 -1.09 -4.13
CA SER A 1133 38.25 -2.39 -4.82
C SER A 1133 39.10 -3.38 -4.04
N LEU A 1134 38.49 -4.51 -3.71
CA LEU A 1134 39.12 -5.57 -2.91
C LEU A 1134 39.17 -6.88 -3.68
N PRO A 1135 40.35 -7.49 -3.84
CA PRO A 1135 40.44 -8.83 -4.41
C PRO A 1135 39.75 -9.84 -3.48
N ALA A 1136 38.94 -10.69 -4.06
CA ALA A 1136 38.28 -11.79 -3.38
C ALA A 1136 38.23 -13.04 -4.27
N THR A 1137 37.89 -14.16 -3.66
CA THR A 1137 37.60 -15.41 -4.35
C THR A 1137 36.11 -15.69 -4.27
N LEU A 1138 35.44 -15.89 -5.40
CA LEU A 1138 34.05 -16.36 -5.39
C LEU A 1138 34.00 -17.82 -4.93
N ILE A 1139 33.28 -18.08 -3.84
CA ILE A 1139 33.18 -19.41 -3.22
C ILE A 1139 31.90 -20.12 -3.66
N ARG A 1140 30.77 -19.40 -3.67
CA ARG A 1140 29.44 -19.95 -4.00
C ARG A 1140 28.51 -18.85 -4.51
N VAL A 1141 27.53 -19.26 -5.32
CA VAL A 1141 26.37 -18.46 -5.71
C VAL A 1141 25.12 -19.00 -5.01
N GLU A 1142 24.34 -18.13 -4.39
CA GLU A 1142 23.04 -18.38 -3.75
C GLU A 1142 21.95 -17.76 -4.62
N ALA A 1143 21.56 -18.48 -5.68
CA ALA A 1143 20.68 -17.97 -6.72
C ALA A 1143 19.25 -17.68 -6.22
N ASP A 1144 18.79 -18.43 -5.21
CA ASP A 1144 17.52 -18.24 -4.51
C ASP A 1144 17.46 -16.92 -3.73
N GLN A 1145 18.61 -16.44 -3.24
CA GLN A 1145 18.73 -15.24 -2.42
C GLN A 1145 19.33 -14.04 -3.17
N TYR A 1146 19.64 -14.21 -4.46
CA TYR A 1146 20.43 -13.23 -5.24
C TYR A 1146 21.76 -12.83 -4.56
N GLY A 1147 22.37 -13.76 -3.82
CA GLY A 1147 23.59 -13.56 -3.04
C GLY A 1147 24.81 -14.26 -3.65
N LEU A 1148 25.99 -13.66 -3.47
CA LEU A 1148 27.28 -14.24 -3.84
C LEU A 1148 28.15 -14.35 -2.58
N ILE A 1149 28.60 -15.55 -2.26
CA ILE A 1149 29.50 -15.77 -1.14
C ILE A 1149 30.93 -15.67 -1.63
N VAL A 1150 31.65 -14.67 -1.12
CA VAL A 1150 33.05 -14.40 -1.45
C VAL A 1150 33.94 -14.60 -0.24
N GLU A 1151 35.17 -15.03 -0.45
CA GLU A 1151 36.24 -14.99 0.56
C GLU A 1151 37.20 -13.86 0.23
N SER A 1152 37.33 -12.92 1.16
CA SER A 1152 38.23 -11.77 0.97
C SER A 1152 39.70 -12.19 0.96
N MET A 1153 40.49 -11.64 0.03
CA MET A 1153 41.94 -11.83 -0.02
C MET A 1153 42.74 -10.69 0.62
N SER A 1154 42.07 -9.62 1.06
CA SER A 1154 42.70 -8.46 1.69
C SER A 1154 41.78 -7.75 2.68
N ASP A 1155 42.37 -7.17 3.72
CA ASP A 1155 41.62 -6.33 4.66
C ASP A 1155 41.21 -5.02 3.98
N SER A 1156 39.92 -4.67 4.11
CA SER A 1156 39.42 -3.36 3.71
C SER A 1156 40.04 -2.25 4.55
N LYS A 1157 40.28 -1.11 3.91
CA LYS A 1157 40.68 0.13 4.58
C LYS A 1157 39.47 0.96 4.99
N ILE A 1158 38.32 0.79 4.35
CA ILE A 1158 37.07 1.49 4.66
C ILE A 1158 36.31 0.76 5.79
N GLU A 1159 36.05 -0.54 5.67
CA GLU A 1159 35.23 -1.36 6.59
C GLU A 1159 36.09 -2.32 7.43
N PRO A 1160 36.30 -2.07 8.74
CA PRO A 1160 37.14 -2.90 9.60
C PRO A 1160 36.66 -4.34 9.75
N LEU A 1161 35.36 -4.58 9.57
CA LEU A 1161 34.79 -5.93 9.63
C LEU A 1161 35.11 -6.76 8.38
N PHE A 1162 35.55 -6.15 7.28
CA PHE A 1162 35.95 -6.83 6.05
C PHE A 1162 37.43 -7.22 6.09
N LYS A 1163 37.71 -8.46 6.49
CA LYS A 1163 39.06 -8.98 6.76
C LYS A 1163 39.42 -10.14 5.84
N THR A 1164 40.71 -10.30 5.61
CA THR A 1164 41.31 -11.39 4.83
C THR A 1164 40.94 -12.76 5.40
N GLY A 1165 40.53 -13.68 4.53
CA GLY A 1165 40.14 -15.06 4.85
C GLY A 1165 38.82 -15.16 5.62
N GLN A 1166 37.94 -14.17 5.48
CA GLN A 1166 36.55 -14.21 5.95
C GLN A 1166 35.60 -14.24 4.76
N THR A 1167 34.43 -14.83 5.00
CA THR A 1167 33.37 -14.98 4.00
C THR A 1167 32.29 -13.91 4.17
N TYR A 1168 31.85 -13.32 3.07
CA TYR A 1168 30.81 -12.29 3.03
C TYR A 1168 29.77 -12.63 1.98
N SER A 1169 28.54 -12.16 2.20
CA SER A 1169 27.49 -12.17 1.17
C SER A 1169 27.50 -10.84 0.43
N ILE A 1170 27.55 -10.88 -0.90
CA ILE A 1170 27.68 -9.73 -1.79
C ILE A 1170 26.56 -9.79 -2.83
N ARG A 1171 25.95 -8.65 -3.15
CA ARG A 1171 24.99 -8.58 -4.27
C ARG A 1171 25.75 -8.48 -5.59
N PRO A 1172 25.21 -9.01 -6.71
CA PRO A 1172 25.86 -8.98 -8.02
C PRO A 1172 26.38 -7.61 -8.50
N GLY A 1173 25.75 -6.50 -8.11
CA GLY A 1173 26.21 -5.14 -8.46
C GLY A 1173 27.50 -4.69 -7.77
N TYR A 1174 27.90 -5.34 -6.66
CA TYR A 1174 29.12 -4.98 -5.91
C TYR A 1174 30.30 -5.92 -6.21
N ILE A 1175 30.25 -6.63 -7.35
CA ILE A 1175 31.28 -7.59 -7.73
C ILE A 1175 31.55 -7.54 -9.24
N SER A 1176 32.82 -7.58 -9.60
CA SER A 1176 33.25 -7.71 -10.99
C SER A 1176 34.29 -8.81 -11.13
N ARG A 1177 34.52 -9.29 -12.35
CA ARG A 1177 35.62 -10.22 -12.61
C ARG A 1177 36.93 -9.47 -12.47
N ALA A 1178 37.89 -10.06 -11.77
CA ALA A 1178 39.24 -9.52 -11.79
C ALA A 1178 39.82 -9.66 -13.21
N GLU A 1179 40.29 -8.56 -13.79
CA GLU A 1179 41.07 -8.63 -15.03
C GLU A 1179 42.37 -9.42 -14.76
N PRO A 1180 42.75 -10.36 -15.65
CA PRO A 1180 43.87 -11.28 -15.44
C PRO A 1180 45.26 -10.64 -15.49
#